data_AF-A0A3D4YI44-F1
#
_entry.id   AF-A0A3D4YI44-F1
#
_cell.length_a   1.000
_cell.length_b   1.000
_cell.length_c   1.000
_cell.angle_alpha   90.00
_cell.angle_beta   90.00
_cell.angle_gamma   90.00
#
_symmetry.space_group_name_H-M   'P 1'
#
loop_
_entity.id
_entity.type
_entity.pdbx_description
1 polymer ?
#
loop_
_entity_poly.entity_id
_entity_poly.type
_entity_poly.pdbx_seq_one_letter_code
_entity_poly.pdbx_strand_id
1 'polypeptide(L)'
;DPAGSYTITVNGGVEEEYYTLQVIQIPADGPVFEVSQPEGLAAAGVASAEQSAPGTQTLSTQVPVYETSGLAGLDDVAFETAYLKDAGGNYLAAPDVNVRVFADPAGTFDVPAGERKTFVAEFTLPNDLVQGTYTLGLNVTVSASAPPSALNEIAPWSSRPGNASIRTVEIPVYVEVPANVPAPTAASYDEDDGRLLVTGATDPGYLAVLFVDDVATAIMVPDSFGSFNGSYTLKPRTSVYEVYLKGADYSANYSTEEVFTSSITVTLLSDSDAPVITVLSPVEGAIMDNDMGQILFEVTDVLGTVVLSDITVSLDSVDLSTGLYIDGNGRYAVDLTGGLADGAHTIVITAADNSSNTAVKTVNFTSAGQPVVTFTVINGEGATVSLAGGLKTATVTSGAVIIGISDGTYSYTITKEGYKTVSGEVTVLGDTTVPTITLEVTYDVTFTITDDDSGAPVAGATITITGPGSETTGITTLAGGTATTALTDGTYSWTASASGYTATTSQNFTVAGAPLPGLAAALTEVARIDAENYKTAHAAALALTVGTVRVADETIVNAALAAYDALTAEAKAKLTAEKSLLDSLADQIEALKIAAVTDAANFRIAHAAILAETVETLTVDDKDALFAARSAYDGLIPEAKANLTAEKTLLDALYQQMRTFGFNVSGTLALQGRTSGKLDGVTITLSDGGSVVATTVTNADGSYAFDVILMGSYTLKA
;
A
#
# COMPACT_ATOMS: atom_id res chain seq x y z
N ASP A 1 -38.03 -13.71 0.14
CA ASP A 1 -39.13 -14.58 0.57
C ASP A 1 -39.43 -15.59 -0.55
N PRO A 2 -39.09 -16.88 -0.41
CA PRO A 2 -39.36 -17.86 -1.48
C PRO A 2 -40.86 -18.02 -1.81
N ALA A 3 -41.78 -17.48 -0.99
CA ALA A 3 -43.22 -17.46 -1.26
C ALA A 3 -43.71 -16.18 -1.96
N GLY A 4 -42.82 -15.21 -2.26
CA GLY A 4 -43.16 -13.98 -2.97
C GLY A 4 -43.39 -14.19 -4.47
N SER A 5 -44.13 -13.28 -5.10
CA SER A 5 -44.25 -13.22 -6.57
C SER A 5 -43.14 -12.33 -7.14
N TYR A 6 -42.37 -12.88 -8.08
CA TYR A 6 -41.28 -12.18 -8.76
C TYR A 6 -41.68 -11.92 -10.21
N THR A 7 -41.42 -10.72 -10.72
CA THR A 7 -41.59 -10.39 -12.14
C THR A 7 -40.21 -10.19 -12.75
N ILE A 8 -39.92 -10.92 -13.82
CA ILE A 8 -38.66 -10.84 -14.55
C ILE A 8 -39.02 -10.38 -15.97
N THR A 9 -38.33 -9.33 -16.42
CA THR A 9 -38.48 -8.81 -17.78
C THR A 9 -37.18 -9.08 -18.52
N VAL A 10 -37.24 -9.91 -19.54
CA VAL A 10 -36.11 -10.21 -20.44
C VAL A 10 -36.35 -9.43 -21.74
N ASN A 11 -35.45 -8.51 -22.06
CA ASN A 11 -35.44 -7.79 -23.32
C ASN A 11 -34.42 -8.46 -24.24
N GLY A 12 -34.88 -9.26 -25.20
CA GLY A 12 -34.00 -10.07 -26.07
C GLY A 12 -33.32 -9.28 -27.20
N GLY A 13 -32.12 -9.74 -27.58
CA GLY A 13 -31.42 -9.38 -28.83
C GLY A 13 -31.72 -10.35 -29.99
N VAL A 14 -30.98 -10.26 -31.09
CA VAL A 14 -31.21 -11.05 -32.33
C VAL A 14 -30.60 -12.46 -32.32
N GLU A 15 -29.90 -12.87 -31.27
CA GLU A 15 -29.28 -14.20 -31.14
C GLU A 15 -30.02 -15.08 -30.11
N GLU A 16 -30.02 -16.41 -30.31
CA GLU A 16 -30.61 -17.36 -29.37
C GLU A 16 -29.70 -17.54 -28.14
N GLU A 17 -30.12 -16.99 -27.01
CA GLU A 17 -29.43 -17.12 -25.73
C GLU A 17 -30.26 -17.95 -24.76
N TYR A 18 -29.63 -18.93 -24.10
CA TYR A 18 -30.26 -19.76 -23.07
C TYR A 18 -29.91 -19.25 -21.67
N TYR A 19 -30.93 -18.92 -20.87
CA TYR A 19 -30.78 -18.48 -19.49
C TYR A 19 -31.32 -19.54 -18.51
N THR A 20 -30.58 -19.81 -17.43
CA THR A 20 -31.06 -20.64 -16.33
C THR A 20 -31.26 -19.77 -15.09
N LEU A 21 -32.49 -19.72 -14.57
CA LEU A 21 -32.82 -19.03 -13.32
C LEU A 21 -32.84 -20.03 -12.17
N GLN A 22 -32.01 -19.81 -11.15
CA GLN A 22 -32.10 -20.49 -9.87
C GLN A 22 -32.55 -19.52 -8.78
N VAL A 23 -33.62 -19.89 -8.07
CA VAL A 23 -34.09 -19.17 -6.87
C VAL A 23 -33.79 -20.05 -5.67
N ILE A 24 -32.88 -19.61 -4.81
CA ILE A 24 -32.45 -20.36 -3.63
C ILE A 24 -32.73 -19.51 -2.38
N GLN A 25 -33.28 -20.13 -1.34
CA GLN A 25 -33.35 -19.51 -0.02
C GLN A 25 -31.98 -19.68 0.65
N ILE A 26 -31.21 -18.59 0.74
CA ILE A 26 -29.90 -18.61 1.39
C ILE A 26 -30.12 -18.63 2.92
N PRO A 27 -29.58 -19.62 3.66
CA PRO A 27 -29.62 -19.63 5.12
C PRO A 27 -28.80 -18.47 5.71
N ALA A 28 -29.20 -17.98 6.89
CA ALA A 28 -28.60 -16.81 7.54
C ALA A 28 -27.30 -17.14 8.32
N ASP A 29 -26.58 -18.19 7.93
CA ASP A 29 -25.50 -18.81 8.71
C ASP A 29 -24.07 -18.50 8.20
N GLY A 30 -23.92 -17.57 7.25
CA GLY A 30 -22.61 -17.04 6.82
C GLY A 30 -22.62 -16.54 5.37
N PRO A 31 -21.53 -15.89 4.88
CA PRO A 31 -21.41 -15.47 3.49
C PRO A 31 -21.43 -16.66 2.52
N VAL A 32 -22.00 -16.43 1.33
CA VAL A 32 -22.09 -17.42 0.24
C VAL A 32 -21.50 -16.81 -1.02
N PHE A 33 -20.57 -17.51 -1.64
CA PHE A 33 -19.87 -17.03 -2.83
C PHE A 33 -19.98 -18.01 -3.98
N GLU A 34 -19.89 -17.46 -5.19
CA GLU A 34 -20.04 -18.21 -6.43
C GLU A 34 -18.97 -17.78 -7.44
N VAL A 35 -18.55 -18.71 -8.31
CA VAL A 35 -17.61 -18.45 -9.40
C VAL A 35 -18.26 -18.85 -10.71
N SER A 36 -18.46 -17.88 -11.60
CA SER A 36 -18.99 -18.17 -12.94
C SER A 36 -17.98 -18.98 -13.75
N GLN A 37 -18.49 -19.84 -14.64
CA GLN A 37 -17.64 -20.63 -15.54
C GLN A 37 -16.87 -19.69 -16.49
N PRO A 38 -15.52 -19.73 -16.51
CA PRO A 38 -14.72 -18.94 -17.44
C PRO A 38 -14.89 -19.41 -18.89
N GLU A 39 -14.61 -18.51 -19.82
CA GLU A 39 -14.55 -18.85 -21.25
C GLU A 39 -13.37 -19.78 -21.54
N GLY A 40 -13.55 -20.65 -22.55
CA GLY A 40 -12.52 -21.55 -23.03
C GLY A 40 -11.34 -20.83 -23.68
N LEU A 41 -10.18 -21.50 -23.72
CA LEU A 41 -8.96 -20.96 -24.30
C LEU A 41 -8.66 -21.62 -25.64
N ALA A 42 -8.21 -20.84 -26.62
CA ALA A 42 -7.67 -21.35 -27.88
C ALA A 42 -6.14 -21.25 -27.86
N ALA A 43 -5.46 -22.34 -28.15
CA ALA A 43 -4.02 -22.50 -28.02
C ALA A 43 -3.42 -23.05 -29.32
N ALA A 44 -2.22 -22.59 -29.69
CA ALA A 44 -1.45 -23.19 -30.78
C ALA A 44 -0.73 -24.46 -30.29
N GLY A 45 -0.59 -25.45 -31.17
CA GLY A 45 0.09 -26.71 -30.86
C GLY A 45 0.77 -27.40 -32.05
N VAL A 46 1.18 -28.65 -31.85
CA VAL A 46 1.87 -29.50 -32.83
C VAL A 46 0.97 -30.65 -33.32
N ALA A 47 1.22 -31.18 -34.51
CA ALA A 47 0.39 -32.25 -35.08
C ALA A 47 0.60 -33.61 -34.43
N SER A 48 1.77 -33.85 -33.82
CA SER A 48 2.11 -35.09 -33.12
C SER A 48 3.13 -34.85 -32.02
N ALA A 49 3.17 -35.75 -31.04
CA ALA A 49 4.10 -35.68 -29.90
C ALA A 49 5.60 -35.82 -30.29
N GLU A 50 5.89 -36.17 -31.55
CA GLU A 50 7.26 -36.28 -32.08
C GLU A 50 7.76 -34.96 -32.65
N GLN A 51 6.87 -33.99 -32.88
CA GLN A 51 7.19 -32.66 -33.39
C GLN A 51 7.50 -31.73 -32.22
N SER A 52 8.52 -30.90 -32.36
CA SER A 52 8.92 -29.90 -31.35
C SER A 52 8.74 -28.48 -31.88
N ALA A 53 8.09 -27.66 -31.07
CA ALA A 53 7.84 -26.23 -31.14
C ALA A 53 8.25 -25.63 -29.78
N PRO A 54 9.56 -25.42 -29.55
CA PRO A 54 10.05 -24.95 -28.25
C PRO A 54 9.49 -23.56 -27.90
N GLY A 55 9.11 -23.37 -26.65
CA GLY A 55 8.61 -22.10 -26.12
C GLY A 55 7.24 -22.22 -25.47
N THR A 56 6.69 -21.08 -25.07
CA THR A 56 5.41 -20.97 -24.40
C THR A 56 4.53 -19.91 -25.06
N GLN A 57 3.22 -20.00 -24.82
CA GLN A 57 2.22 -19.02 -25.19
C GLN A 57 1.44 -18.58 -23.95
N THR A 58 1.02 -17.33 -23.95
CA THR A 58 0.26 -16.73 -22.85
C THR A 58 -1.17 -16.52 -23.28
N LEU A 59 -2.12 -17.11 -22.54
CA LEU A 59 -3.55 -17.01 -22.80
C LEU A 59 -4.26 -16.47 -21.57
N SER A 60 -5.39 -15.76 -21.75
CA SER A 60 -6.13 -15.21 -20.61
C SER A 60 -7.62 -15.46 -20.71
N THR A 61 -8.29 -15.59 -19.56
CA THR A 61 -9.76 -15.68 -19.47
C THR A 61 -10.26 -14.87 -18.27
N GLN A 62 -11.51 -14.45 -18.32
CA GLN A 62 -12.17 -13.72 -17.24
C GLN A 62 -12.84 -14.70 -16.26
N VAL A 63 -12.64 -14.46 -14.97
CA VAL A 63 -13.17 -15.26 -13.87
C VAL A 63 -13.98 -14.35 -12.94
N PRO A 64 -15.30 -14.24 -13.15
CA PRO A 64 -16.19 -13.49 -12.25
C PRO A 64 -16.43 -14.23 -10.94
N VAL A 65 -16.24 -13.55 -9.82
CA VAL A 65 -16.48 -14.06 -8.45
C VAL A 65 -17.49 -13.14 -7.74
N TYR A 66 -18.44 -13.75 -7.04
CA TYR A 66 -19.57 -13.07 -6.41
C TYR A 66 -19.61 -13.35 -4.91
N GLU A 67 -20.00 -12.35 -4.13
CA GLU A 67 -20.58 -12.56 -2.81
C GLU A 67 -22.09 -12.37 -2.92
N THR A 68 -22.84 -13.45 -2.74
CA THR A 68 -24.27 -13.52 -3.10
C THR A 68 -25.21 -13.30 -1.91
N SER A 69 -24.71 -13.32 -0.67
CA SER A 69 -25.54 -13.25 0.52
C SER A 69 -25.73 -11.82 1.04
N GLY A 70 -24.80 -10.91 0.75
CA GLY A 70 -24.75 -9.55 1.31
C GLY A 70 -24.33 -9.49 2.79
N LEU A 71 -23.87 -10.60 3.38
CA LEU A 71 -23.63 -10.70 4.82
C LEU A 71 -22.21 -10.33 5.24
N ALA A 72 -21.20 -10.62 4.42
CA ALA A 72 -19.80 -10.35 4.71
C ALA A 72 -18.97 -10.39 3.41
N GLY A 73 -17.99 -9.51 3.26
CA GLY A 73 -17.11 -9.47 2.08
C GLY A 73 -16.05 -10.58 2.08
N LEU A 74 -15.49 -10.83 0.90
CA LEU A 74 -14.31 -11.66 0.71
C LEU A 74 -13.06 -10.80 0.95
N ASP A 75 -12.19 -11.22 1.86
CA ASP A 75 -10.95 -10.52 2.19
C ASP A 75 -9.87 -10.79 1.14
N ASP A 76 -9.90 -11.99 0.53
CA ASP A 76 -8.93 -12.40 -0.49
C ASP A 76 -9.51 -13.47 -1.43
N VAL A 77 -9.05 -13.44 -2.68
CA VAL A 77 -9.37 -14.42 -3.73
C VAL A 77 -8.07 -14.86 -4.40
N ALA A 78 -7.64 -16.08 -4.13
CA ALA A 78 -6.43 -16.67 -4.67
C ALA A 78 -6.73 -17.69 -5.77
N PHE A 79 -5.84 -17.74 -6.77
CA PHE A 79 -5.95 -18.62 -7.92
C PHE A 79 -4.71 -19.49 -8.04
N GLU A 80 -4.92 -20.79 -8.28
CA GLU A 80 -3.83 -21.75 -8.48
C GLU A 80 -4.26 -22.77 -9.55
N THR A 81 -3.34 -23.17 -10.43
CA THR A 81 -3.64 -24.22 -11.40
C THR A 81 -3.67 -25.58 -10.70
N ALA A 82 -4.82 -26.24 -10.76
CA ALA A 82 -5.02 -27.55 -10.16
C ALA A 82 -4.40 -28.65 -11.03
N TYR A 83 -4.64 -28.56 -12.34
CA TYR A 83 -4.15 -29.52 -13.33
C TYR A 83 -4.36 -29.01 -14.75
N LEU A 84 -3.58 -29.57 -15.68
CA LEU A 84 -3.92 -29.63 -17.09
C LEU A 84 -4.09 -31.10 -17.48
N LYS A 85 -5.21 -31.46 -18.10
CA LYS A 85 -5.50 -32.82 -18.55
C LYS A 85 -5.67 -32.87 -20.07
N ASP A 86 -5.17 -33.92 -20.70
CA ASP A 86 -5.51 -34.24 -22.09
C ASP A 86 -6.94 -34.81 -22.20
N ALA A 87 -7.43 -35.02 -23.42
CA ALA A 87 -8.73 -35.62 -23.69
C ALA A 87 -8.88 -37.06 -23.14
N GLY A 88 -7.76 -37.76 -22.87
CA GLY A 88 -7.73 -39.07 -22.23
C GLY A 88 -7.77 -39.01 -20.70
N GLY A 89 -7.72 -37.81 -20.11
CA GLY A 89 -7.70 -37.58 -18.66
C GLY A 89 -6.30 -37.69 -18.03
N ASN A 90 -5.23 -37.79 -18.82
CA ASN A 90 -3.86 -37.84 -18.29
C ASN A 90 -3.41 -36.45 -17.84
N TYR A 91 -2.76 -36.40 -16.68
CA TYR A 91 -2.21 -35.16 -16.14
C TYR A 91 -0.93 -34.75 -16.87
N LEU A 92 -0.90 -33.52 -17.34
CA LEU A 92 0.28 -32.82 -17.86
C LEU A 92 0.85 -31.87 -16.81
N ALA A 93 2.01 -31.27 -17.12
CA ALA A 93 2.56 -30.19 -16.31
C ALA A 93 1.52 -29.06 -16.19
N ALA A 94 1.18 -28.69 -14.96
CA ALA A 94 0.26 -27.59 -14.71
C ALA A 94 0.92 -26.28 -15.16
N PRO A 95 0.22 -25.43 -15.94
CA PRO A 95 0.77 -24.15 -16.36
C PRO A 95 0.87 -23.19 -15.18
N ASP A 96 1.83 -22.26 -15.24
CA ASP A 96 1.85 -21.14 -14.31
C ASP A 96 0.66 -20.21 -14.58
N VAL A 97 0.07 -19.66 -13.51
CA VAL A 97 -1.01 -18.67 -13.58
C VAL A 97 -0.60 -17.36 -12.92
N ASN A 98 -0.79 -16.27 -13.64
CA ASN A 98 -0.73 -14.91 -13.12
C ASN A 98 -2.13 -14.30 -13.16
N VAL A 99 -2.53 -13.55 -12.14
CA VAL A 99 -3.89 -12.96 -12.11
C VAL A 99 -3.82 -11.46 -11.96
N ARG A 100 -4.63 -10.76 -12.77
CA ARG A 100 -4.84 -9.31 -12.69
C ARG A 100 -6.29 -9.00 -12.37
N VAL A 101 -6.54 -7.88 -11.67
CA VAL A 101 -7.86 -7.47 -11.20
C VAL A 101 -8.45 -6.38 -12.09
N PHE A 102 -9.72 -6.52 -12.51
CA PHE A 102 -10.48 -5.47 -13.18
C PHE A 102 -11.70 -5.08 -12.32
N ALA A 103 -11.60 -3.99 -11.53
CA ALA A 103 -12.72 -3.29 -10.87
C ALA A 103 -12.24 -1.97 -10.21
N ASP A 104 -13.17 -1.15 -9.72
CA ASP A 104 -12.94 0.09 -8.93
C ASP A 104 -13.17 -0.19 -7.42
N PRO A 105 -12.19 0.00 -6.53
CA PRO A 105 -10.82 0.44 -6.83
C PRO A 105 -9.98 -0.69 -7.43
N ALA A 106 -9.15 -0.33 -8.40
CA ALA A 106 -8.25 -1.26 -9.06
C ALA A 106 -7.12 -1.70 -8.11
N GLY A 107 -6.85 -3.00 -8.07
CA GLY A 107 -5.62 -3.53 -7.45
C GLY A 107 -5.79 -4.30 -6.13
N THR A 108 -7.00 -4.49 -5.62
CA THR A 108 -7.25 -5.31 -4.43
C THR A 108 -7.96 -6.62 -4.78
N PHE A 109 -7.73 -7.70 -4.03
CA PHE A 109 -8.37 -9.01 -4.24
C PHE A 109 -9.65 -9.21 -3.41
N ASP A 110 -10.07 -8.19 -2.66
CA ASP A 110 -11.31 -8.21 -1.87
C ASP A 110 -12.57 -8.04 -2.74
N VAL A 111 -13.67 -8.63 -2.29
CA VAL A 111 -15.00 -8.49 -2.91
C VAL A 111 -15.97 -8.02 -1.84
N PRO A 112 -16.51 -6.79 -1.93
CA PRO A 112 -17.48 -6.28 -0.95
C PRO A 112 -18.72 -7.17 -0.83
N ALA A 113 -19.38 -7.09 0.32
CA ALA A 113 -20.60 -7.86 0.56
C ALA A 113 -21.69 -7.49 -0.46
N GLY A 114 -22.27 -8.51 -1.11
CA GLY A 114 -23.30 -8.35 -2.14
C GLY A 114 -22.79 -7.91 -3.52
N GLU A 115 -21.47 -7.80 -3.72
CA GLU A 115 -20.88 -7.34 -4.97
C GLU A 115 -20.24 -8.46 -5.81
N ARG A 116 -19.90 -8.10 -7.06
CA ARG A 116 -19.18 -8.94 -8.03
C ARG A 116 -17.84 -8.30 -8.37
N LYS A 117 -16.80 -9.13 -8.50
CA LYS A 117 -15.51 -8.72 -9.06
C LYS A 117 -15.04 -9.67 -10.15
N THR A 118 -14.42 -9.13 -11.19
CA THR A 118 -13.89 -9.93 -12.31
C THR A 118 -12.37 -9.96 -12.25
N PHE A 119 -11.81 -11.16 -12.26
CA PHE A 119 -10.38 -11.42 -12.31
C PHE A 119 -9.98 -11.89 -13.71
N VAL A 120 -8.80 -11.49 -14.21
CA VAL A 120 -8.24 -12.02 -15.45
C VAL A 120 -7.11 -12.96 -15.10
N ALA A 121 -7.34 -14.25 -15.33
CA ALA A 121 -6.34 -15.29 -15.13
C ALA A 121 -5.56 -15.49 -16.44
N GLU A 122 -4.25 -15.31 -16.37
CA GLU A 122 -3.29 -15.42 -17.46
C GLU A 122 -2.45 -16.69 -17.25
N PHE A 123 -2.49 -17.60 -18.21
CA PHE A 123 -1.86 -18.91 -18.17
C PHE A 123 -0.72 -19.00 -19.17
N THR A 124 0.39 -19.63 -18.76
CA THR A 124 1.53 -19.90 -19.65
C THR A 124 1.53 -21.38 -20.06
N LEU A 125 1.14 -21.67 -21.29
CA LEU A 125 1.08 -23.03 -21.85
C LEU A 125 2.27 -23.32 -22.77
N PRO A 126 2.75 -24.56 -22.87
CA PRO A 126 3.78 -24.92 -23.84
C PRO A 126 3.20 -24.93 -25.27
N ASN A 127 4.04 -24.57 -26.25
CA ASN A 127 3.66 -24.63 -27.67
C ASN A 127 3.70 -26.06 -28.23
N ASP A 128 4.29 -27.01 -27.48
CA ASP A 128 4.41 -28.43 -27.80
C ASP A 128 3.16 -29.27 -27.52
N LEU A 129 2.04 -28.65 -27.13
CA LEU A 129 0.79 -29.39 -26.93
C LEU A 129 0.34 -29.99 -28.27
N VAL A 130 0.00 -31.28 -28.27
CA VAL A 130 -0.50 -31.95 -29.48
C VAL A 130 -1.91 -31.45 -29.77
N GLN A 131 -2.28 -31.35 -31.05
CA GLN A 131 -3.63 -30.99 -31.46
C GLN A 131 -4.70 -31.80 -30.72
N GLY A 132 -5.67 -31.13 -30.12
CA GLY A 132 -6.71 -31.79 -29.35
C GLY A 132 -7.42 -30.88 -28.36
N THR A 133 -8.25 -31.49 -27.52
CA THR A 133 -8.95 -30.81 -26.44
C THR A 133 -8.30 -31.16 -25.10
N TYR A 134 -8.15 -30.15 -24.27
CA TYR A 134 -7.56 -30.25 -22.93
C TYR A 134 -8.49 -29.61 -21.91
N THR A 135 -8.34 -30.01 -20.65
CA THR A 135 -9.10 -29.45 -19.53
C THR A 135 -8.14 -28.86 -18.51
N LEU A 136 -8.21 -27.55 -18.33
CA LEU A 136 -7.46 -26.81 -17.32
C LEU A 136 -8.33 -26.64 -16.07
N GLY A 137 -7.92 -27.25 -14.96
CA GLY A 137 -8.54 -27.03 -13.66
C GLY A 137 -7.93 -25.81 -12.98
N LEU A 138 -8.75 -24.82 -12.65
CA LEU A 138 -8.37 -23.64 -11.89
C LEU A 138 -8.97 -23.72 -10.49
N ASN A 139 -8.11 -23.82 -9.48
CA ASN A 139 -8.52 -23.69 -8.09
C ASN A 139 -8.75 -22.22 -7.77
N VAL A 140 -9.96 -21.90 -7.31
CA VAL A 140 -10.33 -20.60 -6.78
C VAL A 140 -10.52 -20.76 -5.27
N THR A 141 -9.63 -20.15 -4.49
CA THR A 141 -9.73 -20.12 -3.03
C THR A 141 -10.20 -18.74 -2.61
N VAL A 142 -11.27 -18.68 -1.83
CA VAL A 142 -11.80 -17.43 -1.28
C VAL A 142 -11.66 -17.46 0.23
N SER A 143 -11.23 -16.35 0.82
CA SER A 143 -11.15 -16.15 2.26
C SER A 143 -12.17 -15.10 2.68
N ALA A 144 -13.06 -15.46 3.61
CA ALA A 144 -14.12 -14.56 4.05
C ALA A 144 -13.82 -13.93 5.41
N SER A 145 -14.27 -12.69 5.58
CA SER A 145 -14.17 -11.92 6.84
C SER A 145 -14.99 -12.52 7.99
N ALA A 146 -15.86 -13.49 7.71
CA ALA A 146 -16.67 -14.23 8.67
C ALA A 146 -16.73 -15.73 8.30
N PRO A 147 -17.08 -16.62 9.25
CA PRO A 147 -17.23 -18.04 8.97
C PRO A 147 -18.21 -18.29 7.80
N PRO A 148 -17.78 -18.95 6.71
CA PRO A 148 -18.61 -19.17 5.53
C PRO A 148 -19.81 -20.06 5.84
N SER A 149 -20.91 -19.91 5.08
CA SER A 149 -22.10 -20.76 5.24
C SER A 149 -21.76 -22.25 5.02
N ALA A 150 -22.50 -23.14 5.68
CA ALA A 150 -22.39 -24.59 5.49
C ALA A 150 -22.65 -25.04 4.03
N LEU A 151 -23.29 -24.20 3.21
CA LEU A 151 -23.44 -24.46 1.77
C LEU A 151 -22.10 -24.48 1.01
N ASN A 152 -21.08 -23.78 1.53
CA ASN A 152 -19.73 -23.77 0.93
C ASN A 152 -18.89 -25.00 1.33
N GLU A 153 -19.47 -25.95 2.07
CA GLU A 153 -18.88 -27.26 2.38
C GLU A 153 -19.45 -28.38 1.50
N ILE A 154 -20.39 -28.04 0.61
CA ILE A 154 -21.05 -28.98 -0.30
C ILE A 154 -20.45 -28.80 -1.69
N ALA A 155 -20.21 -29.91 -2.39
CA ALA A 155 -19.74 -29.90 -3.76
C ALA A 155 -20.60 -28.95 -4.63
N PRO A 156 -19.97 -28.06 -5.41
CA PRO A 156 -18.58 -28.11 -5.86
C PRO A 156 -17.54 -27.42 -4.95
N TRP A 157 -17.93 -26.87 -3.80
CA TRP A 157 -17.03 -26.21 -2.85
C TRP A 157 -16.54 -27.16 -1.77
N SER A 158 -15.38 -26.85 -1.18
CA SER A 158 -14.80 -27.56 -0.03
C SER A 158 -14.21 -26.56 0.96
N SER A 159 -14.46 -26.75 2.27
CA SER A 159 -13.93 -25.86 3.30
C SER A 159 -12.43 -26.06 3.53
N ARG A 160 -11.77 -24.97 3.92
CA ARG A 160 -10.36 -24.89 4.33
C ARG A 160 -10.25 -24.19 5.70
N PRO A 161 -9.15 -24.38 6.43
CA PRO A 161 -8.90 -23.65 7.67
C PRO A 161 -8.91 -22.12 7.44
N GLY A 162 -9.32 -21.36 8.46
CA GLY A 162 -9.22 -19.89 8.44
C GLY A 162 -10.31 -19.18 7.62
N ASN A 163 -11.57 -19.66 7.70
CA ASN A 163 -12.72 -19.11 6.97
C ASN A 163 -12.55 -19.11 5.44
N ALA A 164 -11.73 -20.03 4.92
CA ALA A 164 -11.50 -20.16 3.49
C ALA A 164 -12.29 -21.32 2.89
N SER A 165 -12.66 -21.19 1.63
CA SER A 165 -13.21 -22.30 0.84
C SER A 165 -12.58 -22.33 -0.54
N ILE A 166 -12.53 -23.51 -1.13
CA ILE A 166 -11.93 -23.74 -2.44
C ILE A 166 -12.91 -24.46 -3.36
N ARG A 167 -12.89 -24.09 -4.65
CA ARG A 167 -13.53 -24.83 -5.73
C ARG A 167 -12.61 -24.88 -6.94
N THR A 168 -12.61 -26.02 -7.63
CA THR A 168 -11.97 -26.13 -8.95
C THR A 168 -12.99 -25.82 -10.04
N VAL A 169 -12.63 -24.92 -10.95
CA VAL A 169 -13.40 -24.62 -12.15
C VAL A 169 -12.65 -25.16 -13.37
N GLU A 170 -13.35 -25.84 -14.26
CA GLU A 170 -12.74 -26.43 -15.45
C GLU A 170 -12.90 -25.52 -16.67
N ILE A 171 -11.78 -25.21 -17.31
CA ILE A 171 -11.66 -24.37 -18.49
C ILE A 171 -11.26 -25.27 -19.67
N PRO A 172 -12.08 -25.37 -20.73
CA PRO A 172 -11.70 -26.11 -21.91
C PRO A 172 -10.59 -25.37 -22.67
N VAL A 173 -9.55 -26.09 -23.08
CA VAL A 173 -8.45 -25.56 -23.90
C VAL A 173 -8.45 -26.31 -25.24
N TYR A 174 -8.62 -25.58 -26.32
CA TYR A 174 -8.65 -26.10 -27.69
C TYR A 174 -7.28 -25.85 -28.32
N VAL A 175 -6.52 -26.92 -28.53
CA VAL A 175 -5.21 -26.86 -29.17
C VAL A 175 -5.34 -27.20 -30.64
N GLU A 176 -4.99 -26.24 -31.50
CA GLU A 176 -4.99 -26.41 -32.95
C GLU A 176 -3.57 -26.33 -33.50
N VAL A 177 -3.24 -27.16 -34.50
CA VAL A 177 -1.98 -27.02 -35.21
C VAL A 177 -2.14 -25.86 -36.18
N PRO A 178 -1.30 -24.81 -36.07
CA PRO A 178 -1.24 -23.81 -37.11
C PRO A 178 -0.87 -24.51 -38.43
N ALA A 179 -1.64 -24.30 -39.49
CA ALA A 179 -1.32 -24.87 -40.79
C ALA A 179 0.13 -24.47 -41.16
N ASN A 180 0.96 -25.43 -41.59
CA ASN A 180 2.31 -25.10 -42.05
C ASN A 180 2.20 -24.39 -43.40
N VAL A 181 2.18 -23.07 -43.35
CA VAL A 181 2.04 -22.23 -44.54
C VAL A 181 3.40 -22.15 -45.24
N PRO A 182 3.50 -22.63 -46.50
CA PRO A 182 4.75 -22.55 -47.25
C PRO A 182 5.07 -21.09 -47.58
N ALA A 183 6.35 -20.73 -47.49
CA ALA A 183 6.81 -19.43 -47.96
C ALA A 183 6.75 -19.36 -49.50
N PRO A 184 6.60 -18.16 -50.09
CA PRO A 184 6.68 -17.97 -51.53
C PRO A 184 7.99 -18.53 -52.10
N THR A 185 7.93 -19.12 -53.28
CA THR A 185 9.06 -19.86 -53.88
C THR A 185 9.86 -18.99 -54.85
N ALA A 186 9.29 -17.88 -55.34
CA ALA A 186 9.98 -16.88 -56.13
C ALA A 186 9.31 -15.50 -55.95
N ALA A 187 10.09 -14.43 -55.97
CA ALA A 187 9.56 -13.08 -56.10
C ALA A 187 10.54 -12.12 -56.80
N SER A 188 9.99 -11.06 -57.39
CA SER A 188 10.70 -9.92 -57.94
C SER A 188 9.96 -8.64 -57.58
N TYR A 189 10.74 -7.60 -57.30
CA TYR A 189 10.28 -6.25 -57.02
C TYR A 189 10.68 -5.33 -58.17
N ASP A 190 9.74 -4.54 -58.66
CA ASP A 190 9.99 -3.50 -59.64
C ASP A 190 9.34 -2.21 -59.13
N GLU A 191 10.13 -1.17 -58.91
CA GLU A 191 9.67 0.09 -58.33
C GLU A 191 9.72 1.19 -59.39
N ASP A 192 8.60 1.91 -59.52
CA ASP A 192 8.45 3.04 -60.43
C ASP A 192 7.58 4.11 -59.75
N ASP A 193 8.16 5.28 -59.47
CA ASP A 193 7.52 6.46 -58.85
C ASP A 193 6.65 6.12 -57.61
N GLY A 194 7.21 5.38 -56.67
CA GLY A 194 6.57 4.97 -55.42
C GLY A 194 5.60 3.80 -55.56
N ARG A 195 5.32 3.32 -56.78
CA ARG A 195 4.53 2.12 -57.01
C ARG A 195 5.44 0.91 -57.13
N LEU A 196 5.40 0.06 -56.12
CA LEU A 196 6.07 -1.22 -56.09
C LEU A 196 5.20 -2.29 -56.73
N LEU A 197 5.61 -2.79 -57.89
CA LEU A 197 5.08 -4.00 -58.50
C LEU A 197 5.80 -5.22 -57.93
N VAL A 198 5.02 -6.20 -57.48
CA VAL A 198 5.52 -7.44 -56.90
C VAL A 198 4.96 -8.60 -57.69
N THR A 199 5.84 -9.41 -58.25
CA THR A 199 5.46 -10.62 -58.99
C THR A 199 6.19 -11.81 -58.41
N GLY A 200 5.57 -12.98 -58.45
CA GLY A 200 6.19 -14.17 -57.88
C GLY A 200 5.37 -15.43 -58.02
N ALA A 201 5.79 -16.46 -57.30
CA ALA A 201 5.10 -17.74 -57.21
C ALA A 201 5.08 -18.25 -55.77
N THR A 202 4.00 -18.96 -55.42
CA THR A 202 3.83 -19.69 -54.16
C THR A 202 3.16 -21.04 -54.45
N ASP A 203 3.09 -21.92 -53.46
CA ASP A 203 2.41 -23.21 -53.63
C ASP A 203 0.90 -23.01 -53.91
N PRO A 204 0.30 -23.78 -54.85
CA PRO A 204 -1.11 -23.63 -55.18
C PRO A 204 -2.03 -23.76 -53.95
N GLY A 205 -2.92 -22.79 -53.77
CA GLY A 205 -3.87 -22.75 -52.64
C GLY A 205 -3.43 -21.90 -51.45
N TYR A 206 -2.23 -21.31 -51.48
CA TYR A 206 -1.75 -20.35 -50.49
C TYR A 206 -1.66 -18.93 -51.07
N LEU A 207 -1.58 -17.93 -50.21
CA LEU A 207 -1.46 -16.51 -50.55
C LEU A 207 0.00 -16.05 -50.37
N ALA A 208 0.37 -14.93 -50.99
CA ALA A 208 1.61 -14.22 -50.66
C ALA A 208 1.27 -12.86 -50.06
N VAL A 209 1.92 -12.47 -48.97
CA VAL A 209 1.65 -11.22 -48.25
C VAL A 209 2.94 -10.40 -48.17
N LEU A 210 2.86 -9.18 -48.70
CA LEU A 210 3.92 -8.18 -48.67
C LEU A 210 3.93 -7.48 -47.32
N PHE A 211 5.11 -7.46 -46.71
CA PHE A 211 5.41 -6.67 -45.53
C PHE A 211 6.27 -5.47 -45.93
N VAL A 212 5.99 -4.32 -45.31
CA VAL A 212 6.75 -3.08 -45.45
C VAL A 212 7.02 -2.58 -44.04
N ASP A 213 8.30 -2.50 -43.64
CA ASP A 213 8.75 -2.22 -42.27
C ASP A 213 7.99 -3.03 -41.20
N ASP A 214 7.92 -4.34 -41.40
CA ASP A 214 7.22 -5.29 -40.52
C ASP A 214 5.69 -5.12 -40.42
N VAL A 215 5.08 -4.28 -41.27
CA VAL A 215 3.62 -4.16 -41.38
C VAL A 215 3.11 -4.94 -42.58
N ALA A 216 2.17 -5.88 -42.35
CA ALA A 216 1.46 -6.59 -43.41
C ALA A 216 0.62 -5.60 -44.23
N THR A 217 0.92 -5.50 -45.52
CA THR A 217 0.58 -4.29 -46.29
C THR A 217 -0.20 -4.59 -47.57
N ALA A 218 0.09 -5.70 -48.26
CA ALA A 218 -0.67 -6.13 -49.42
C ALA A 218 -0.77 -7.65 -49.49
N ILE A 219 -1.97 -8.17 -49.78
CA ILE A 219 -2.21 -9.61 -49.99
C ILE A 219 -2.32 -9.87 -51.49
N MET A 220 -1.55 -10.83 -51.97
CA MET A 220 -1.49 -11.24 -53.38
C MET A 220 -2.10 -12.64 -53.48
N VAL A 221 -3.23 -12.71 -54.18
CA VAL A 221 -3.93 -13.97 -54.45
C VAL A 221 -3.33 -14.57 -55.72
N PRO A 222 -2.63 -15.71 -55.66
CA PRO A 222 -2.10 -16.35 -56.85
C PRO A 222 -3.21 -16.97 -57.69
N ASP A 223 -2.89 -17.22 -58.96
CA ASP A 223 -3.72 -18.04 -59.84
C ASP A 223 -3.71 -19.52 -59.43
N SER A 224 -4.47 -20.35 -60.16
CA SER A 224 -4.57 -21.78 -59.90
C SER A 224 -3.25 -22.56 -60.02
N PHE A 225 -2.19 -21.93 -60.54
CA PHE A 225 -0.86 -22.50 -60.68
C PHE A 225 0.15 -21.89 -59.70
N GLY A 226 -0.30 -21.02 -58.78
CA GLY A 226 0.54 -20.43 -57.74
C GLY A 226 1.25 -19.14 -58.15
N SER A 227 1.05 -18.65 -59.38
CA SER A 227 1.67 -17.38 -59.82
C SER A 227 0.86 -16.19 -59.31
N PHE A 228 1.53 -15.21 -58.72
CA PHE A 228 0.88 -13.99 -58.24
C PHE A 228 1.51 -12.73 -58.82
N ASN A 229 0.70 -11.69 -58.88
CA ASN A 229 1.11 -10.32 -59.16
C ASN A 229 0.29 -9.39 -58.27
N GLY A 230 0.94 -8.42 -57.66
CA GLY A 230 0.31 -7.37 -56.89
C GLY A 230 1.09 -6.07 -57.01
N SER A 231 0.47 -4.98 -56.62
CA SER A 231 1.17 -3.70 -56.52
C SER A 231 0.85 -3.05 -55.19
N TYR A 232 1.84 -2.40 -54.60
CA TYR A 232 1.68 -1.58 -53.41
C TYR A 232 2.29 -0.20 -53.65
N THR A 233 1.66 0.85 -53.15
CA THR A 233 2.19 2.22 -53.28
C THR A 233 2.87 2.60 -51.98
N LEU A 234 4.18 2.70 -52.02
CA LEU A 234 5.03 3.17 -50.93
C LEU A 234 4.94 4.70 -50.87
N LYS A 235 4.71 5.24 -49.67
CA LYS A 235 4.72 6.69 -49.47
C LYS A 235 6.14 7.22 -49.60
N PRO A 236 6.38 8.38 -50.23
CA PRO A 236 7.72 8.94 -50.27
C PRO A 236 8.22 9.29 -48.85
N ARG A 237 9.44 8.91 -48.50
CA ARG A 237 10.06 9.26 -47.20
C ARG A 237 11.59 9.21 -47.29
N THR A 238 12.26 9.84 -46.32
CA THR A 238 13.73 9.94 -46.31
C THR A 238 14.46 8.67 -45.90
N SER A 239 13.79 7.77 -45.16
CA SER A 239 14.34 6.47 -44.74
C SER A 239 13.99 5.38 -45.75
N VAL A 240 14.93 4.47 -46.01
CA VAL A 240 14.68 3.29 -46.86
C VAL A 240 13.55 2.44 -46.28
N TYR A 241 12.74 1.84 -47.15
CA TYR A 241 11.77 0.81 -46.81
C TYR A 241 12.44 -0.54 -46.80
N GLU A 242 12.19 -1.35 -45.77
CA GLU A 242 12.48 -2.77 -45.79
C GLU A 242 11.23 -3.52 -46.22
N VAL A 243 11.31 -4.27 -47.32
CA VAL A 243 10.19 -5.08 -47.81
C VAL A 243 10.57 -6.55 -47.89
N TYR A 244 9.63 -7.43 -47.58
CA TYR A 244 9.77 -8.88 -47.73
C TYR A 244 8.41 -9.53 -47.91
N LEU A 245 8.40 -10.83 -48.24
CA LEU A 245 7.18 -11.61 -48.39
C LEU A 245 7.10 -12.74 -47.35
N LYS A 246 5.89 -13.00 -46.88
CA LYS A 246 5.50 -14.23 -46.19
C LYS A 246 4.38 -14.92 -46.96
N GLY A 247 4.30 -16.23 -46.86
CA GLY A 247 3.15 -17.00 -47.33
C GLY A 247 2.01 -16.81 -46.35
N ALA A 248 0.76 -16.88 -46.79
CA ALA A 248 -0.39 -16.94 -45.89
C ALA A 248 -1.40 -18.02 -46.32
N ASP A 249 -2.14 -18.59 -45.38
CA ASP A 249 -3.39 -19.29 -45.70
C ASP A 249 -4.58 -18.30 -45.71
N TYR A 250 -5.78 -18.78 -46.06
CA TYR A 250 -6.99 -17.95 -46.08
C TYR A 250 -7.50 -17.57 -44.67
N SER A 251 -6.84 -18.05 -43.62
CA SER A 251 -7.12 -17.74 -42.22
C SER A 251 -6.10 -16.76 -41.63
N ALA A 252 -5.24 -16.18 -42.46
CA ALA A 252 -4.18 -15.21 -42.09
C ALA A 252 -3.07 -15.78 -41.18
N ASN A 253 -2.83 -17.09 -41.21
CA ASN A 253 -1.62 -17.68 -40.66
C ASN A 253 -0.46 -17.44 -41.64
N TYR A 254 0.70 -17.02 -41.16
CA TYR A 254 1.85 -16.70 -42.01
C TYR A 254 2.93 -17.78 -41.98
N SER A 255 3.70 -17.89 -43.07
CA SER A 255 4.94 -18.66 -43.08
C SER A 255 5.93 -18.11 -42.06
N THR A 256 6.70 -19.00 -41.43
CA THR A 256 7.74 -18.61 -40.47
C THR A 256 8.97 -17.99 -41.15
N GLU A 257 9.23 -18.35 -42.41
CA GLU A 257 10.34 -17.81 -43.18
C GLU A 257 9.98 -16.46 -43.81
N GLU A 258 10.89 -15.49 -43.66
CA GLU A 258 10.90 -14.23 -44.40
C GLU A 258 11.75 -14.40 -45.65
N VAL A 259 11.13 -14.25 -46.80
CA VAL A 259 11.78 -14.49 -48.09
C VAL A 259 11.74 -13.25 -48.96
N PHE A 260 12.76 -13.13 -49.81
CA PHE A 260 12.92 -12.02 -50.76
C PHE A 260 12.94 -10.65 -50.06
N THR A 261 13.78 -10.48 -49.04
CA THR A 261 13.99 -9.17 -48.42
C THR A 261 14.70 -8.21 -49.37
N SER A 262 14.25 -6.96 -49.44
CA SER A 262 14.84 -5.90 -50.28
C SER A 262 14.68 -4.53 -49.62
N SER A 263 15.67 -3.66 -49.80
CA SER A 263 15.59 -2.26 -49.37
C SER A 263 15.19 -1.37 -50.55
N ILE A 264 14.11 -0.58 -50.41
CA ILE A 264 13.55 0.26 -51.47
C ILE A 264 13.60 1.73 -51.03
N THR A 265 14.04 2.63 -51.92
CA THR A 265 14.02 4.08 -51.67
C THR A 265 12.97 4.71 -52.57
N VAL A 266 12.00 5.41 -51.97
CA VAL A 266 11.03 6.23 -52.70
C VAL A 266 11.30 7.69 -52.35
N THR A 267 11.83 8.43 -53.32
CA THR A 267 12.17 9.85 -53.15
C THR A 267 10.92 10.73 -53.11
N LEU A 268 10.84 11.64 -52.13
CA LEU A 268 9.84 12.71 -52.08
C LEU A 268 9.92 13.56 -53.35
N LEU A 269 8.83 13.59 -54.13
CA LEU A 269 8.51 14.80 -54.88
C LEU A 269 8.17 15.87 -53.83
N SER A 270 8.77 17.05 -53.94
CA SER A 270 8.52 18.14 -53.00
C SER A 270 7.04 18.52 -53.04
N ASP A 271 6.31 18.26 -51.96
CA ASP A 271 4.96 18.78 -51.76
C ASP A 271 5.05 20.15 -51.08
N SER A 272 4.75 21.20 -51.84
CA SER A 272 4.77 22.58 -51.37
C SER A 272 3.37 23.18 -51.25
N ASP A 273 2.33 22.41 -51.56
CA ASP A 273 0.96 22.91 -51.57
C ASP A 273 0.35 22.71 -50.17
N ALA A 274 -0.30 23.73 -49.64
CA ALA A 274 -0.98 23.64 -48.36
C ALA A 274 -2.35 22.95 -48.51
N PRO A 275 -2.86 22.28 -47.45
CA PRO A 275 -4.18 21.67 -47.49
C PRO A 275 -5.30 22.70 -47.74
N VAL A 276 -6.41 22.28 -48.33
CA VAL A 276 -7.58 23.12 -48.58
C VAL A 276 -8.63 22.91 -47.50
N ILE A 277 -8.98 23.99 -46.79
CA ILE A 277 -10.06 24.00 -45.78
C ILE A 277 -11.34 24.58 -46.38
N THR A 278 -12.43 23.81 -46.35
CA THR A 278 -13.76 24.21 -46.82
C THR A 278 -14.76 24.20 -45.66
N VAL A 279 -15.20 25.37 -45.21
CA VAL A 279 -16.21 25.48 -44.15
C VAL A 279 -17.61 25.34 -44.76
N LEU A 280 -18.37 24.39 -44.23
CA LEU A 280 -19.72 24.05 -44.68
C LEU A 280 -20.79 24.79 -43.87
N SER A 281 -20.56 24.96 -42.56
CA SER A 281 -21.44 25.71 -41.67
C SER A 281 -20.66 26.26 -40.46
N PRO A 282 -20.85 27.52 -40.07
CA PRO A 282 -21.57 28.57 -40.81
C PRO A 282 -20.80 29.00 -42.06
N VAL A 283 -21.50 29.56 -43.06
CA VAL A 283 -20.85 30.17 -44.24
C VAL A 283 -20.47 31.63 -43.97
N GLU A 284 -19.51 32.16 -44.72
CA GLU A 284 -19.07 33.57 -44.59
C GLU A 284 -20.25 34.55 -44.73
N GLY A 285 -20.38 35.44 -43.75
CA GLY A 285 -21.41 36.47 -43.67
C GLY A 285 -22.81 35.94 -43.32
N ALA A 286 -22.95 34.66 -42.94
CA ALA A 286 -24.25 34.12 -42.54
C ALA A 286 -24.82 34.89 -41.34
N ILE A 287 -26.12 35.15 -41.38
CA ILE A 287 -26.88 35.57 -40.19
C ILE A 287 -27.68 34.35 -39.75
N MET A 288 -27.28 33.77 -38.63
CA MET A 288 -27.85 32.55 -38.08
C MET A 288 -28.72 32.90 -36.87
N ASP A 289 -29.85 32.21 -36.76
CA ASP A 289 -30.49 32.07 -35.45
C ASP A 289 -29.61 31.17 -34.57
N ASN A 290 -29.70 31.32 -33.26
CA ASN A 290 -28.74 30.78 -32.32
C ASN A 290 -28.81 29.25 -32.08
N ASP A 291 -29.66 28.56 -32.83
CA ASP A 291 -29.72 27.08 -32.89
C ASP A 291 -28.59 26.48 -33.74
N MET A 292 -27.50 27.22 -33.99
CA MET A 292 -26.32 26.65 -34.64
C MET A 292 -25.65 25.64 -33.69
N GLY A 293 -26.06 24.39 -33.81
CA GLY A 293 -25.55 23.32 -32.96
C GLY A 293 -24.11 22.91 -33.25
N GLN A 294 -23.51 23.35 -34.38
CA GLN A 294 -22.22 22.83 -34.81
C GLN A 294 -21.46 23.73 -35.82
N ILE A 295 -20.12 23.76 -35.71
CA ILE A 295 -19.20 24.17 -36.79
C ILE A 295 -18.85 22.93 -37.60
N LEU A 296 -19.02 22.98 -38.92
CA LEU A 296 -18.81 21.85 -39.82
C LEU A 296 -17.94 22.25 -41.00
N PHE A 297 -16.89 21.47 -41.28
CA PHE A 297 -15.94 21.76 -42.36
C PHE A 297 -15.26 20.48 -42.90
N GLU A 298 -14.61 20.63 -44.05
CA GLU A 298 -13.81 19.59 -44.70
C GLU A 298 -12.37 20.10 -44.86
N VAL A 299 -11.41 19.17 -44.78
CA VAL A 299 -10.00 19.44 -45.10
C VAL A 299 -9.55 18.40 -46.10
N THR A 300 -9.07 18.85 -47.25
CA THR A 300 -8.60 18.00 -48.34
C THR A 300 -7.21 18.43 -48.76
N ASP A 301 -6.36 17.47 -49.11
CA ASP A 301 -5.03 17.75 -49.62
C ASP A 301 -4.72 16.85 -50.83
N VAL A 302 -3.98 17.39 -51.81
CA VAL A 302 -3.77 16.75 -53.11
C VAL A 302 -2.60 15.78 -53.07
N LEU A 303 -1.52 16.12 -52.37
CA LEU A 303 -0.26 15.36 -52.34
C LEU A 303 0.17 14.93 -50.92
N GLY A 304 -0.45 15.47 -49.86
CA GLY A 304 -0.24 15.09 -48.47
C GLY A 304 -1.48 14.55 -47.76
N THR A 305 -1.34 14.33 -46.45
CA THR A 305 -2.41 13.88 -45.54
C THR A 305 -2.49 14.80 -44.33
N VAL A 306 -3.70 15.16 -43.92
CA VAL A 306 -3.97 15.93 -42.70
C VAL A 306 -4.53 14.99 -41.63
N VAL A 307 -3.91 14.94 -40.46
CA VAL A 307 -4.42 14.19 -39.30
C VAL A 307 -5.19 15.11 -38.35
N LEU A 308 -6.13 14.55 -37.59
CA LEU A 308 -7.01 15.31 -36.70
C LEU A 308 -6.25 16.18 -35.68
N SER A 309 -5.12 15.69 -35.16
CA SER A 309 -4.28 16.41 -34.19
C SER A 309 -3.61 17.67 -34.75
N ASP A 310 -3.50 17.77 -36.08
CA ASP A 310 -2.86 18.89 -36.76
C ASP A 310 -3.88 19.93 -37.23
N ILE A 311 -5.14 19.76 -36.82
CA ILE A 311 -6.22 20.72 -37.04
C ILE A 311 -6.53 21.41 -35.72
N THR A 312 -6.53 22.74 -35.76
CA THR A 312 -7.00 23.57 -34.65
C THR A 312 -8.22 24.38 -35.09
N VAL A 313 -9.16 24.55 -34.17
CA VAL A 313 -10.38 25.33 -34.38
C VAL A 313 -10.53 26.30 -33.22
N SER A 314 -10.70 27.58 -33.53
CA SER A 314 -11.04 28.58 -32.52
C SER A 314 -12.23 29.41 -32.94
N LEU A 315 -13.00 29.87 -31.96
CA LEU A 315 -14.13 30.77 -32.10
C LEU A 315 -13.92 31.98 -31.20
N ASP A 316 -13.89 33.19 -31.77
CA ASP A 316 -13.63 34.44 -31.06
C ASP A 316 -12.36 34.41 -30.19
N SER A 317 -11.33 33.70 -30.66
CA SER A 317 -10.06 33.44 -29.96
C SER A 317 -10.13 32.41 -28.82
N VAL A 318 -11.26 31.75 -28.60
CA VAL A 318 -11.38 30.59 -27.71
C VAL A 318 -11.05 29.32 -28.48
N ASP A 319 -10.09 28.54 -28.00
CA ASP A 319 -9.71 27.26 -28.60
C ASP A 319 -10.79 26.20 -28.32
N LEU A 320 -11.28 25.58 -29.40
CA LEU A 320 -12.30 24.52 -29.39
C LEU A 320 -11.75 23.17 -29.88
N SER A 321 -10.43 23.07 -30.11
CA SER A 321 -9.81 21.89 -30.74
C SER A 321 -10.03 20.59 -29.95
N THR A 322 -10.24 20.67 -28.63
CA THR A 322 -10.57 19.50 -27.79
C THR A 322 -11.95 18.92 -28.07
N GLY A 323 -12.87 19.71 -28.64
CA GLY A 323 -14.21 19.30 -29.02
C GLY A 323 -14.33 18.87 -30.48
N LEU A 324 -13.21 18.81 -31.22
CA LEU A 324 -13.18 18.44 -32.63
C LEU A 324 -13.34 16.94 -32.82
N TYR A 325 -14.27 16.53 -33.68
CA TYR A 325 -14.48 15.14 -34.05
C TYR A 325 -14.84 14.99 -35.53
N ILE A 326 -14.87 13.76 -36.03
CA ILE A 326 -15.27 13.43 -37.41
C ILE A 326 -16.67 12.83 -37.36
N ASP A 327 -17.62 13.40 -38.11
CA ASP A 327 -19.00 12.92 -38.17
C ASP A 327 -19.13 11.62 -38.99
N GLY A 328 -20.32 11.01 -38.99
CA GLY A 328 -20.59 9.77 -39.73
C GLY A 328 -20.47 9.87 -41.26
N ASN A 329 -20.25 11.08 -41.79
CA ASN A 329 -20.03 11.35 -43.21
C ASN A 329 -18.57 11.73 -43.52
N GLY A 330 -17.66 11.67 -42.54
CA GLY A 330 -16.24 11.97 -42.73
C GLY A 330 -15.88 13.45 -42.67
N ARG A 331 -16.76 14.31 -42.14
CA ARG A 331 -16.52 15.77 -42.04
C ARG A 331 -16.08 16.15 -40.63
N TYR A 332 -15.27 17.19 -40.51
CA TYR A 332 -14.81 17.71 -39.23
C TYR A 332 -15.87 18.59 -38.60
N ALA A 333 -16.12 18.35 -37.31
CA ALA A 333 -17.24 18.94 -36.61
C ALA A 333 -16.89 19.35 -35.17
N VAL A 334 -17.45 20.46 -34.71
CA VAL A 334 -17.35 20.95 -33.32
C VAL A 334 -18.73 21.35 -32.84
N ASP A 335 -19.25 20.68 -31.82
CA ASP A 335 -20.56 20.99 -31.25
C ASP A 335 -20.54 22.28 -30.44
N LEU A 336 -21.44 23.20 -30.76
CA LEU A 336 -21.61 24.48 -30.07
C LEU A 336 -22.81 24.39 -29.12
N THR A 337 -22.64 23.62 -28.06
CA THR A 337 -23.67 23.44 -27.03
C THR A 337 -24.01 24.76 -26.33
N GLY A 338 -25.30 25.11 -26.30
CA GLY A 338 -25.81 26.36 -25.71
C GLY A 338 -25.80 27.59 -26.63
N GLY A 339 -25.44 27.41 -27.90
CA GLY A 339 -25.36 28.50 -28.88
C GLY A 339 -24.31 29.56 -28.52
N LEU A 340 -24.29 30.66 -29.26
CA LEU A 340 -23.32 31.77 -29.19
C LEU A 340 -23.98 33.04 -28.66
N ALA A 341 -23.26 34.10 -28.27
CA ALA A 341 -23.89 35.38 -27.88
C ALA A 341 -24.50 36.10 -29.10
N ASP A 342 -25.32 37.14 -28.96
CA ASP A 342 -25.82 37.89 -30.13
C ASP A 342 -24.70 38.82 -30.61
N GLY A 343 -24.37 38.78 -31.90
CA GLY A 343 -23.34 39.63 -32.47
C GLY A 343 -22.48 38.95 -33.51
N ALA A 344 -21.38 39.61 -33.87
CA ALA A 344 -20.43 39.09 -34.85
C ALA A 344 -19.47 38.09 -34.20
N HIS A 345 -19.27 36.98 -34.88
CA HIS A 345 -18.39 35.89 -34.46
C HIS A 345 -17.40 35.54 -35.56
N THR A 346 -16.20 35.11 -35.16
CA THR A 346 -15.13 34.71 -36.09
C THR A 346 -14.62 33.32 -35.74
N ILE A 347 -14.69 32.41 -36.72
CA ILE A 347 -14.05 31.09 -36.68
C ILE A 347 -12.69 31.19 -37.34
N VAL A 348 -11.66 30.59 -36.72
CA VAL A 348 -10.35 30.37 -37.34
C VAL A 348 -10.01 28.89 -37.26
N ILE A 349 -9.84 28.27 -38.43
CA ILE A 349 -9.40 26.88 -38.57
C ILE A 349 -8.01 26.88 -39.16
N THR A 350 -7.09 26.16 -38.54
CA THR A 350 -5.75 25.91 -39.07
C THR A 350 -5.57 24.42 -39.29
N ALA A 351 -5.02 24.01 -40.43
CA ALA A 351 -4.68 22.62 -40.72
C ALA A 351 -3.27 22.55 -41.30
N ALA A 352 -2.48 21.57 -40.85
CA ALA A 352 -1.18 21.25 -41.42
C ALA A 352 -1.17 19.85 -42.03
N ASP A 353 -0.49 19.70 -43.16
CA ASP A 353 -0.23 18.40 -43.77
C ASP A 353 1.03 17.72 -43.18
N ASN A 354 1.31 16.49 -43.62
CA ASN A 354 2.50 15.73 -43.24
C ASN A 354 3.83 16.28 -43.81
N SER A 355 3.76 17.29 -44.67
CA SER A 355 4.90 18.05 -45.21
C SER A 355 5.09 19.39 -44.49
N SER A 356 4.30 19.64 -43.43
CA SER A 356 4.26 20.89 -42.66
C SER A 356 3.80 22.13 -43.43
N ASN A 357 3.15 21.98 -44.60
CA ASN A 357 2.46 23.09 -45.23
C ASN A 357 1.17 23.37 -44.44
N THR A 358 0.91 24.64 -44.14
CA THR A 358 -0.18 25.06 -43.26
C THR A 358 -1.18 25.91 -44.02
N ALA A 359 -2.47 25.62 -43.86
CA ALA A 359 -3.55 26.48 -44.31
C ALA A 359 -4.32 27.06 -43.13
N VAL A 360 -4.76 28.30 -43.27
CA VAL A 360 -5.62 28.99 -42.31
C VAL A 360 -6.87 29.48 -43.02
N LYS A 361 -8.04 29.15 -42.47
CA LYS A 361 -9.33 29.63 -42.93
C LYS A 361 -10.03 30.40 -41.84
N THR A 362 -10.40 31.63 -42.16
CA THR A 362 -11.24 32.48 -41.31
C THR A 362 -12.64 32.55 -41.88
N VAL A 363 -13.65 32.39 -41.02
CA VAL A 363 -15.06 32.59 -41.37
C VAL A 363 -15.72 33.52 -40.38
N ASN A 364 -16.33 34.59 -40.87
CA ASN A 364 -17.12 35.52 -40.05
C ASN A 364 -18.60 35.27 -40.26
N PHE A 365 -19.38 35.32 -39.19
CA PHE A 365 -20.84 35.21 -39.25
C PHE A 365 -21.46 36.02 -38.12
N THR A 366 -22.79 36.14 -38.10
CA THR A 366 -23.52 36.86 -37.07
C THR A 366 -24.63 35.98 -36.52
N SER A 367 -24.76 35.93 -35.21
CA SER A 367 -25.89 35.35 -34.48
C SER A 367 -26.84 36.47 -34.05
N ALA A 368 -28.14 36.21 -34.12
CA ALA A 368 -29.16 37.15 -33.66
C ALA A 368 -30.43 36.43 -33.18
N GLY A 369 -31.15 37.04 -32.24
CA GLY A 369 -32.50 36.61 -31.87
C GLY A 369 -32.56 35.69 -30.65
N GLN A 370 -31.53 35.69 -29.82
CA GLN A 370 -31.49 34.81 -28.66
C GLN A 370 -32.52 35.13 -27.59
N PRO A 371 -33.07 34.09 -26.95
CA PRO A 371 -33.64 34.27 -25.63
C PRO A 371 -32.58 34.79 -24.67
N VAL A 372 -32.97 35.70 -23.78
CA VAL A 372 -32.07 36.20 -22.76
C VAL A 372 -32.33 35.54 -21.41
N VAL A 373 -31.27 35.13 -20.73
CA VAL A 373 -31.32 34.80 -19.31
C VAL A 373 -30.84 36.00 -18.49
N THR A 374 -31.68 36.46 -17.57
CA THR A 374 -31.36 37.57 -16.66
C THR A 374 -31.04 37.03 -15.27
N PHE A 375 -29.83 37.33 -14.80
CA PHE A 375 -29.40 37.09 -13.42
C PHE A 375 -29.47 38.42 -12.65
N THR A 376 -30.22 38.44 -11.55
CA THR A 376 -30.17 39.55 -10.58
C THR A 376 -29.33 39.12 -9.39
N VAL A 377 -28.22 39.82 -9.13
CA VAL A 377 -27.23 39.42 -8.12
C VAL A 377 -27.02 40.52 -7.08
N ILE A 378 -27.51 40.29 -5.87
CA ILE A 378 -27.29 41.18 -4.72
C ILE A 378 -25.85 41.02 -4.22
N ASN A 379 -25.20 42.15 -3.92
CA ASN A 379 -23.76 42.26 -3.65
C ASN A 379 -22.88 41.76 -4.82
N GLY A 380 -23.47 41.59 -6.00
CA GLY A 380 -22.85 40.95 -7.14
C GLY A 380 -22.06 41.87 -8.06
N GLU A 381 -22.00 43.18 -7.85
CA GLU A 381 -21.30 44.09 -8.78
C GLU A 381 -19.86 43.62 -9.04
N GLY A 382 -19.50 43.45 -10.31
CA GLY A 382 -18.19 42.90 -10.72
C GLY A 382 -18.04 41.39 -10.58
N ALA A 383 -19.08 40.65 -10.16
CA ALA A 383 -19.08 39.19 -10.17
C ALA A 383 -19.14 38.67 -11.61
N THR A 384 -18.51 37.52 -11.84
CA THR A 384 -18.55 36.82 -13.12
C THR A 384 -19.57 35.70 -13.04
N VAL A 385 -20.55 35.73 -13.94
CA VAL A 385 -21.48 34.63 -14.19
C VAL A 385 -20.94 33.82 -15.36
N SER A 386 -20.81 32.52 -15.17
CA SER A 386 -20.40 31.56 -16.22
C SER A 386 -21.44 30.47 -16.34
N LEU A 387 -21.85 30.16 -17.57
CA LEU A 387 -22.69 29.00 -17.90
C LEU A 387 -21.79 27.86 -18.41
N ALA A 388 -22.12 26.60 -18.11
CA ALA A 388 -21.33 25.45 -18.56
C ALA A 388 -21.25 25.38 -20.09
N GLY A 389 -20.04 25.10 -20.62
CA GLY A 389 -19.69 25.20 -22.05
C GLY A 389 -18.60 26.25 -22.35
N GLY A 390 -18.10 27.00 -21.35
CA GLY A 390 -16.90 27.84 -21.44
C GLY A 390 -17.00 29.11 -22.30
N LEU A 391 -18.00 29.19 -23.18
CA LEU A 391 -18.15 30.26 -24.17
C LEU A 391 -19.05 31.43 -23.74
N LYS A 392 -19.77 31.31 -22.61
CA LYS A 392 -20.70 32.35 -22.13
C LYS A 392 -20.38 32.77 -20.70
N THR A 393 -19.52 33.79 -20.60
CA THR A 393 -19.24 34.51 -19.36
C THR A 393 -19.71 35.95 -19.47
N ALA A 394 -20.20 36.51 -18.38
CA ALA A 394 -20.58 37.91 -18.33
C ALA A 394 -20.39 38.49 -16.93
N THR A 395 -20.07 39.78 -16.87
CA THR A 395 -19.85 40.50 -15.62
C THR A 395 -21.12 41.22 -15.19
N VAL A 396 -21.49 41.06 -13.93
CA VAL A 396 -22.61 41.78 -13.31
C VAL A 396 -22.30 43.27 -13.24
N THR A 397 -23.18 44.07 -13.85
CA THR A 397 -23.10 45.53 -13.86
C THR A 397 -24.45 46.12 -13.46
N SER A 398 -24.46 47.10 -12.55
CA SER A 398 -25.69 47.66 -11.97
C SER A 398 -26.61 46.60 -11.33
N GLY A 399 -26.02 45.59 -10.69
CA GLY A 399 -26.74 44.55 -9.94
C GLY A 399 -27.44 43.46 -10.78
N ALA A 400 -27.28 43.47 -12.10
CA ALA A 400 -27.79 42.42 -12.98
C ALA A 400 -26.81 42.07 -14.10
N VAL A 401 -27.01 40.91 -14.72
CA VAL A 401 -26.38 40.56 -15.98
C VAL A 401 -27.38 39.85 -16.88
N ILE A 402 -27.34 40.16 -18.16
CA ILE A 402 -28.20 39.59 -19.19
C ILE A 402 -27.30 38.83 -20.15
N ILE A 403 -27.58 37.55 -20.35
CA ILE A 403 -26.81 36.68 -21.23
C ILE A 403 -27.76 36.12 -22.29
N GLY A 404 -27.44 36.30 -23.56
CA GLY A 404 -28.16 35.61 -24.63
C GLY A 404 -27.77 34.13 -24.64
N ILE A 405 -28.74 33.22 -24.56
CA ILE A 405 -28.52 31.77 -24.66
C ILE A 405 -29.71 31.04 -25.28
N SER A 406 -29.45 30.01 -26.08
CA SER A 406 -30.53 29.20 -26.69
C SER A 406 -31.35 28.48 -25.62
N ASP A 407 -32.58 28.10 -25.98
CA ASP A 407 -33.43 27.28 -25.11
C ASP A 407 -32.71 25.98 -24.71
N GLY A 408 -32.80 25.61 -23.43
CA GLY A 408 -32.04 24.50 -22.88
C GLY A 408 -31.83 24.60 -21.38
N THR A 409 -31.28 23.54 -20.77
CA THR A 409 -30.91 23.54 -19.35
C THR A 409 -29.41 23.68 -19.21
N TYR A 410 -28.98 24.64 -18.40
CA TYR A 410 -27.58 24.99 -18.20
C TYR A 410 -27.25 25.04 -16.72
N SER A 411 -26.11 24.50 -16.34
CA SER A 411 -25.52 24.81 -15.05
C SER A 411 -24.82 26.17 -15.13
N TYR A 412 -24.90 26.95 -14.05
CA TYR A 412 -24.22 28.21 -13.91
C TYR A 412 -23.37 28.25 -12.64
N THR A 413 -22.33 29.07 -12.68
CA THR A 413 -21.50 29.44 -11.54
C THR A 413 -21.38 30.96 -11.48
N ILE A 414 -21.49 31.52 -10.27
CA ILE A 414 -21.29 32.94 -10.01
C ILE A 414 -20.12 33.07 -9.05
N THR A 415 -19.06 33.75 -9.49
CA THR A 415 -17.82 33.89 -8.74
C THR A 415 -17.49 35.37 -8.54
N LYS A 416 -17.03 35.69 -7.32
CA LYS A 416 -16.52 37.01 -6.97
C LYS A 416 -15.51 36.85 -5.84
N GLU A 417 -14.36 37.50 -5.95
CA GLU A 417 -13.33 37.50 -4.91
C GLU A 417 -13.91 38.02 -3.57
N GLY A 418 -13.65 37.30 -2.48
CA GLY A 418 -14.18 37.62 -1.14
C GLY A 418 -15.64 37.22 -0.91
N TYR A 419 -16.24 36.44 -1.81
CA TYR A 419 -17.61 35.93 -1.67
C TYR A 419 -17.68 34.42 -1.89
N LYS A 420 -18.69 33.78 -1.31
CA LYS A 420 -19.01 32.36 -1.51
C LYS A 420 -19.49 32.17 -2.95
N THR A 421 -18.85 31.25 -3.67
CA THR A 421 -19.30 30.83 -5.00
C THR A 421 -20.71 30.23 -4.93
N VAL A 422 -21.58 30.67 -5.85
CA VAL A 422 -22.92 30.11 -6.00
C VAL A 422 -22.99 29.33 -7.30
N SER A 423 -23.48 28.10 -7.23
CA SER A 423 -23.72 27.26 -8.39
C SER A 423 -25.18 26.81 -8.42
N GLY A 424 -25.73 26.60 -9.61
CA GLY A 424 -27.09 26.10 -9.78
C GLY A 424 -27.37 25.72 -11.22
N GLU A 425 -28.63 25.45 -11.52
CA GLU A 425 -29.11 25.19 -12.88
C GLU A 425 -30.21 26.17 -13.26
N VAL A 426 -30.28 26.50 -14.55
CA VAL A 426 -31.33 27.31 -15.15
C VAL A 426 -31.83 26.61 -16.42
N THR A 427 -33.16 26.50 -16.55
CA THR A 427 -33.80 26.09 -17.80
C THR A 427 -34.32 27.33 -18.52
N VAL A 428 -33.77 27.58 -19.71
CA VAL A 428 -34.12 28.68 -20.60
C VAL A 428 -35.19 28.21 -21.58
N LEU A 429 -36.31 28.92 -21.62
CA LEU A 429 -37.47 28.66 -22.47
C LEU A 429 -38.02 30.02 -22.90
N GLY A 430 -37.46 30.60 -23.96
CA GLY A 430 -37.59 32.03 -24.22
C GLY A 430 -36.83 32.87 -23.19
N ASP A 431 -37.19 34.16 -23.10
CA ASP A 431 -36.59 35.07 -22.11
C ASP A 431 -36.88 34.57 -20.68
N THR A 432 -35.82 34.19 -19.97
CA THR A 432 -35.89 33.60 -18.62
C THR A 432 -35.26 34.54 -17.60
N THR A 433 -35.87 34.67 -16.43
CA THR A 433 -35.26 35.35 -15.28
C THR A 433 -34.95 34.34 -14.19
N VAL A 434 -33.69 34.28 -13.75
CA VAL A 434 -33.28 33.45 -12.61
C VAL A 434 -33.73 34.13 -11.31
N PRO A 435 -34.21 33.38 -10.30
CA PRO A 435 -34.49 33.93 -8.97
C PRO A 435 -33.30 34.75 -8.45
N THR A 436 -33.58 35.80 -7.68
CA THR A 436 -32.53 36.68 -7.16
C THR A 436 -31.51 35.91 -6.33
N ILE A 437 -30.24 36.07 -6.67
CA ILE A 437 -29.10 35.44 -5.99
C ILE A 437 -28.45 36.47 -5.09
N THR A 438 -28.14 36.12 -3.85
CA THR A 438 -27.37 36.97 -2.94
C THR A 438 -26.01 36.32 -2.72
N LEU A 439 -24.92 37.04 -3.04
CA LEU A 439 -23.58 36.57 -2.71
C LEU A 439 -23.27 36.85 -1.24
N GLU A 440 -22.87 35.81 -0.52
CA GLU A 440 -22.45 35.87 0.88
C GLU A 440 -20.96 36.21 0.95
N VAL A 441 -20.58 37.18 1.79
CA VAL A 441 -19.18 37.57 2.01
C VAL A 441 -18.46 36.43 2.75
N THR A 442 -17.22 36.13 2.36
CA THR A 442 -16.35 35.20 3.08
C THR A 442 -15.23 35.94 3.80
N TYR A 443 -14.75 35.35 4.88
CA TYR A 443 -13.68 35.88 5.73
C TYR A 443 -12.61 34.83 5.95
N ASP A 444 -11.35 35.25 5.89
CA ASP A 444 -10.22 34.36 6.14
C ASP A 444 -10.18 33.90 7.60
N VAL A 445 -10.05 32.59 7.79
CA VAL A 445 -9.89 31.93 9.09
C VAL A 445 -8.59 31.15 9.06
N THR A 446 -7.67 31.52 9.94
CA THR A 446 -6.34 30.89 10.03
C THR A 446 -6.22 30.02 11.27
N PHE A 447 -5.78 28.79 11.05
CA PHE A 447 -5.48 27.77 12.05
C PHE A 447 -3.97 27.59 12.20
N THR A 448 -3.49 27.42 13.43
CA THR A 448 -2.08 27.13 13.74
C THR A 448 -2.00 25.87 14.60
N ILE A 449 -1.26 24.87 14.12
CA ILE A 449 -1.09 23.59 14.79
C ILE A 449 0.37 23.42 15.19
N THR A 450 0.61 23.16 16.47
CA THR A 450 1.94 22.95 17.04
C THR A 450 2.01 21.61 17.77
N ASP A 451 3.23 21.09 17.95
CA ASP A 451 3.51 20.01 18.86
C ASP A 451 3.49 20.54 20.30
N ASP A 452 2.79 19.84 21.20
CA ASP A 452 2.57 20.25 22.59
C ASP A 452 3.86 20.20 23.44
N ASP A 453 4.87 19.45 23.03
CA ASP A 453 6.12 19.28 23.76
C ASP A 453 7.16 20.34 23.36
N SER A 454 7.49 20.37 22.07
CA SER A 454 8.53 21.21 21.48
C SER A 454 8.05 22.61 21.10
N GLY A 455 6.73 22.81 20.96
CA GLY A 455 6.14 24.01 20.37
C GLY A 455 6.41 24.15 18.86
N ALA A 456 7.02 23.14 18.22
CA ALA A 456 7.33 23.16 16.81
C ALA A 456 6.05 23.13 15.96
N PRO A 457 6.03 23.78 14.78
CA PRO A 457 4.89 23.71 13.88
C PRO A 457 4.68 22.29 13.34
N VAL A 458 3.43 21.82 13.30
CA VAL A 458 3.07 20.51 12.73
C VAL A 458 2.54 20.72 11.32
N ALA A 459 3.37 20.43 10.33
CA ALA A 459 2.98 20.47 8.91
C ALA A 459 2.20 19.21 8.51
N GLY A 460 1.28 19.33 7.55
CA GLY A 460 0.45 18.21 7.08
C GLY A 460 -0.63 17.74 8.07
N ALA A 461 -0.85 18.44 9.18
CA ALA A 461 -1.99 18.22 10.05
C ALA A 461 -3.30 18.55 9.32
N THR A 462 -4.27 17.64 9.37
CA THR A 462 -5.62 17.81 8.83
C THR A 462 -6.48 18.54 9.85
N ILE A 463 -7.10 19.63 9.41
CA ILE A 463 -8.10 20.40 10.15
C ILE A 463 -9.45 20.14 9.51
N THR A 464 -10.37 19.58 10.28
CA THR A 464 -11.75 19.34 9.84
C THR A 464 -12.64 20.39 10.46
N ILE A 465 -13.31 21.17 9.63
CA ILE A 465 -14.23 22.25 10.03
C ILE A 465 -15.64 21.78 9.73
N THR A 466 -16.54 21.87 10.70
CA THR A 466 -17.97 21.56 10.55
C THR A 466 -18.77 22.85 10.64
N GLY A 467 -19.53 23.16 9.59
CA GLY A 467 -20.35 24.36 9.52
C GLY A 467 -21.78 24.20 10.08
N PRO A 468 -22.58 25.28 10.06
CA PRO A 468 -23.94 25.32 10.61
C PRO A 468 -24.91 24.28 10.01
N GLY A 469 -24.67 23.87 8.77
CA GLY A 469 -25.45 22.85 8.05
C GLY A 469 -24.94 21.41 8.21
N SER A 470 -24.01 21.17 9.15
CA SER A 470 -23.25 19.92 9.26
C SER A 470 -22.35 19.59 8.06
N GLU A 471 -22.14 20.55 7.16
CA GLU A 471 -21.15 20.44 6.08
C GLU A 471 -19.74 20.39 6.67
N THR A 472 -18.89 19.52 6.14
CA THR A 472 -17.50 19.39 6.58
C THR A 472 -16.53 19.86 5.50
N THR A 473 -15.47 20.56 5.91
CA THR A 473 -14.38 20.98 5.05
C THR A 473 -13.06 20.59 5.69
N GLY A 474 -12.23 19.86 4.95
CA GLY A 474 -10.89 19.47 5.37
C GLY A 474 -9.84 20.39 4.74
N ILE A 475 -8.94 20.95 5.55
CA ILE A 475 -7.76 21.67 5.08
C ILE A 475 -6.50 21.12 5.76
N THR A 476 -5.35 21.22 5.11
CA THR A 476 -4.08 20.73 5.64
C THR A 476 -3.14 21.90 5.93
N THR A 477 -2.36 21.76 7.00
CA THR A 477 -1.34 22.75 7.37
C THR A 477 -0.12 22.69 6.45
N LEU A 478 0.43 23.85 6.15
CA LEU A 478 1.68 24.01 5.39
C LEU A 478 2.91 23.82 6.31
N ALA A 479 4.11 23.97 5.76
CA ALA A 479 5.39 23.81 6.47
C ALA A 479 5.54 24.67 7.75
N GLY A 480 4.78 25.77 7.86
CA GLY A 480 4.72 26.63 9.06
C GLY A 480 3.69 26.21 10.12
N GLY A 481 3.02 25.06 9.96
CA GLY A 481 1.96 24.60 10.87
C GLY A 481 0.65 25.38 10.71
N THR A 482 0.51 26.16 9.65
CA THR A 482 -0.65 27.04 9.42
C THR A 482 -1.51 26.56 8.26
N ALA A 483 -2.82 26.71 8.38
CA ALA A 483 -3.78 26.56 7.27
C ALA A 483 -4.78 27.71 7.30
N THR A 484 -5.22 28.20 6.14
CA THR A 484 -6.21 29.26 6.02
C THR A 484 -7.33 28.82 5.09
N THR A 485 -8.58 29.13 5.45
CA THR A 485 -9.75 28.94 4.60
C THR A 485 -10.69 30.15 4.71
N ALA A 486 -11.52 30.37 3.70
CA ALA A 486 -12.48 31.46 3.66
C ALA A 486 -13.89 30.93 4.00
N LEU A 487 -14.47 31.42 5.10
CA LEU A 487 -15.78 30.98 5.59
C LEU A 487 -16.78 32.14 5.64
N THR A 488 -18.06 31.86 5.47
CA THR A 488 -19.13 32.85 5.65
C THR A 488 -19.41 33.08 7.14
N ASP A 489 -20.25 34.08 7.45
CA ASP A 489 -20.72 34.31 8.81
C ASP A 489 -21.50 33.09 9.33
N GLY A 490 -21.14 32.61 10.52
CA GLY A 490 -21.71 31.38 11.05
C GLY A 490 -20.99 30.86 12.29
N THR A 491 -21.61 29.86 12.93
CA THR A 491 -20.99 29.09 14.01
C THR A 491 -20.45 27.78 13.45
N TYR A 492 -19.20 27.50 13.75
CA TYR A 492 -18.46 26.35 13.26
C TYR A 492 -17.88 25.58 14.43
N SER A 493 -17.59 24.31 14.22
CA SER A 493 -16.70 23.53 15.07
C SER A 493 -15.51 23.03 14.26
N TRP A 494 -14.42 22.68 14.93
CA TRP A 494 -13.27 22.09 14.25
C TRP A 494 -12.52 21.10 15.13
N THR A 495 -11.81 20.19 14.47
CA THR A 495 -10.82 19.29 15.07
C THR A 495 -9.53 19.35 14.26
N ALA A 496 -8.40 19.03 14.90
CA ALA A 496 -7.14 18.80 14.21
C ALA A 496 -6.60 17.41 14.50
N SER A 497 -6.02 16.78 13.49
CA SER A 497 -5.39 15.47 13.58
C SER A 497 -4.16 15.40 12.69
N ALA A 498 -3.11 14.73 13.14
CA ALA A 498 -1.90 14.48 12.36
C ALA A 498 -1.41 13.05 12.63
N SER A 499 -0.76 12.42 11.65
CA SER A 499 -0.16 11.10 11.83
C SER A 499 0.90 11.14 12.94
N GLY A 500 0.88 10.17 13.85
CA GLY A 500 1.77 10.15 15.02
C GLY A 500 1.32 11.03 16.20
N TYR A 501 0.18 11.71 16.08
CA TYR A 501 -0.37 12.57 17.13
C TYR A 501 -1.80 12.17 17.52
N THR A 502 -2.18 12.48 18.76
CA THR A 502 -3.58 12.38 19.20
C THR A 502 -4.40 13.54 18.62
N ALA A 503 -5.58 13.25 18.08
CA ALA A 503 -6.49 14.28 17.59
C ALA A 503 -7.02 15.18 18.71
N THR A 504 -7.32 16.44 18.39
CA THR A 504 -7.95 17.36 19.35
C THR A 504 -9.40 16.97 19.60
N THR A 505 -9.92 17.39 20.75
CA THR A 505 -11.37 17.48 20.93
C THR A 505 -11.95 18.56 20.01
N SER A 506 -13.26 18.46 19.74
CA SER A 506 -13.96 19.45 18.93
C SER A 506 -14.03 20.80 19.66
N GLN A 507 -13.66 21.86 18.95
CA GLN A 507 -13.65 23.23 19.46
C GLN A 507 -14.59 24.08 18.61
N ASN A 508 -15.39 24.95 19.25
CA ASN A 508 -16.32 25.83 18.54
C ASN A 508 -15.72 27.22 18.31
N PHE A 509 -16.07 27.84 17.18
CA PHE A 509 -15.76 29.24 16.89
C PHE A 509 -16.88 29.88 16.05
N THR A 510 -16.87 31.22 15.97
CA THR A 510 -17.88 31.98 15.22
C THR A 510 -17.20 32.99 14.32
N VAL A 511 -17.55 32.96 13.03
CA VAL A 511 -17.18 33.99 12.05
C VAL A 511 -18.28 35.05 12.03
N ALA A 512 -17.91 36.31 12.20
CA ALA A 512 -18.85 37.42 12.28
C ALA A 512 -18.26 38.72 11.73
N GLY A 513 -18.34 38.92 10.43
CA GLY A 513 -18.07 40.20 9.78
C GLY A 513 -16.60 40.58 9.64
N ALA A 514 -15.66 39.70 10.01
CA ALA A 514 -14.21 39.99 9.99
C ALA A 514 -13.36 38.70 9.91
N PRO A 515 -12.13 38.79 9.36
CA PRO A 515 -11.15 37.70 9.41
C PRO A 515 -10.81 37.28 10.84
N LEU A 516 -10.55 35.98 11.04
CA LEU A 516 -10.13 35.38 12.30
C LEU A 516 -8.70 34.83 12.21
N PRO A 517 -7.69 35.62 12.58
CA PRO A 517 -6.35 35.11 12.78
C PRO A 517 -6.23 34.48 14.17
N GLY A 518 -5.92 33.18 14.26
CA GLY A 518 -5.37 32.61 15.50
C GLY A 518 -6.20 31.55 16.21
N LEU A 519 -6.98 30.75 15.48
CA LEU A 519 -7.40 29.47 16.03
C LEU A 519 -6.16 28.59 16.17
N ALA A 520 -5.87 28.12 17.37
CA ALA A 520 -4.66 27.34 17.64
C ALA A 520 -4.98 26.06 18.39
N ALA A 521 -4.22 25.02 18.10
CA ALA A 521 -4.22 23.79 18.88
C ALA A 521 -2.81 23.21 18.97
N ALA A 522 -2.51 22.64 20.14
CA ALA A 522 -1.31 21.84 20.34
C ALA A 522 -1.70 20.35 20.30
N LEU A 523 -1.00 19.56 19.50
CA LEU A 523 -1.19 18.13 19.40
C LEU A 523 -0.17 17.40 20.26
N THR A 524 -0.59 16.31 20.91
CA THR A 524 0.32 15.44 21.67
C THR A 524 0.80 14.29 20.80
N GLU A 525 2.12 14.15 20.68
CA GLU A 525 2.74 13.01 20.00
C GLU A 525 2.44 11.68 20.74
N VAL A 526 1.98 10.67 20.01
CA VAL A 526 1.67 9.34 20.55
C VAL A 526 2.92 8.68 21.13
N ALA A 527 4.07 8.81 20.46
CA ALA A 527 5.34 8.28 20.93
C ALA A 527 5.78 8.84 22.30
N ARG A 528 5.40 10.09 22.62
CA ARG A 528 5.63 10.68 23.94
C ARG A 528 4.79 9.97 25.00
N ILE A 529 3.51 9.72 24.71
CA ILE A 529 2.60 8.99 25.62
C ILE A 529 3.14 7.58 25.88
N ASP A 530 3.54 6.86 24.83
CA ASP A 530 4.06 5.51 24.95
C ASP A 530 5.35 5.46 25.78
N ALA A 531 6.26 6.43 25.60
CA ALA A 531 7.47 6.53 26.39
C ALA A 531 7.20 6.77 27.88
N GLU A 532 6.26 7.66 28.23
CA GLU A 532 5.89 7.93 29.62
C GLU A 532 5.14 6.76 30.27
N ASN A 533 4.28 6.07 29.52
CA ASN A 533 3.63 4.84 29.96
C ASN A 533 4.67 3.74 30.24
N TYR A 534 5.66 3.59 29.36
CA TYR A 534 6.77 2.66 29.55
C TYR A 534 7.55 2.95 30.84
N LYS A 535 7.96 4.21 31.07
CA LYS A 535 8.67 4.62 32.30
C LYS A 535 7.85 4.31 33.55
N THR A 536 6.55 4.57 33.50
CA THR A 536 5.63 4.31 34.61
C THR A 536 5.49 2.81 34.88
N ALA A 537 5.30 2.00 33.83
CA ALA A 537 5.13 0.55 33.95
C ALA A 537 6.41 -0.16 34.44
N HIS A 538 7.59 0.32 34.06
CA HIS A 538 8.88 -0.31 34.36
C HIS A 538 9.70 0.44 35.40
N ALA A 539 9.08 1.33 36.18
CA ALA A 539 9.75 2.16 37.18
C ALA A 539 10.62 1.36 38.17
N ALA A 540 10.22 0.14 38.52
CA ALA A 540 10.99 -0.73 39.42
C ALA A 540 12.36 -1.12 38.83
N ALA A 541 12.42 -1.49 37.55
CA ALA A 541 13.68 -1.81 36.87
C ALA A 541 14.52 -0.54 36.64
N LEU A 542 13.87 0.58 36.28
CA LEU A 542 14.53 1.86 36.02
C LEU A 542 15.08 2.55 37.29
N ALA A 543 14.61 2.16 38.48
CA ALA A 543 15.15 2.64 39.76
C ALA A 543 16.45 1.92 40.18
N LEU A 544 16.81 0.81 39.54
CA LEU A 544 18.03 0.06 39.83
C LEU A 544 19.26 0.76 39.25
N THR A 545 20.40 0.41 39.84
CA THR A 545 21.73 0.80 39.36
C THR A 545 22.62 -0.43 39.31
N VAL A 546 23.75 -0.34 38.60
CA VAL A 546 24.79 -1.39 38.57
C VAL A 546 25.25 -1.79 39.98
N GLY A 547 25.21 -0.87 40.95
CA GLY A 547 25.59 -1.17 42.34
C GLY A 547 24.50 -1.81 43.21
N THR A 548 23.23 -1.77 42.78
CA THR A 548 22.09 -2.25 43.57
C THR A 548 21.40 -3.46 42.98
N VAL A 549 21.61 -3.73 41.69
CA VAL A 549 21.00 -4.85 40.98
C VAL A 549 21.50 -6.20 41.51
N ARG A 550 20.59 -7.16 41.58
CA ARG A 550 20.84 -8.55 41.97
C ARG A 550 20.32 -9.50 40.91
N VAL A 551 20.74 -10.77 40.99
CA VAL A 551 20.25 -11.81 40.07
C VAL A 551 18.72 -12.00 40.16
N ALA A 552 18.13 -11.73 41.32
CA ALA A 552 16.67 -11.77 41.48
C ALA A 552 15.91 -10.73 40.64
N ASP A 553 16.56 -9.62 40.26
CA ASP A 553 15.97 -8.54 39.46
C ASP A 553 15.94 -8.86 37.96
N GLU A 554 16.52 -9.98 37.54
CA GLU A 554 16.57 -10.41 36.13
C GLU A 554 15.19 -10.41 35.47
N THR A 555 14.16 -10.84 36.19
CA THR A 555 12.80 -10.92 35.67
C THR A 555 12.26 -9.54 35.28
N ILE A 556 12.48 -8.52 36.12
CA ILE A 556 11.97 -7.16 35.86
C ILE A 556 12.82 -6.42 34.82
N VAL A 557 14.14 -6.67 34.77
CA VAL A 557 15.04 -6.09 33.74
C VAL A 557 14.72 -6.67 32.36
N ASN A 558 14.59 -8.00 32.26
CA ASN A 558 14.27 -8.66 31.00
C ASN A 558 12.86 -8.30 30.51
N ALA A 559 11.89 -8.17 31.42
CA ALA A 559 10.54 -7.71 31.07
C ALA A 559 10.56 -6.28 30.52
N ALA A 560 11.35 -5.37 31.11
CA ALA A 560 11.50 -4.00 30.63
C ALA A 560 12.20 -3.94 29.26
N LEU A 561 13.25 -4.74 29.04
CA LEU A 561 13.93 -4.85 27.75
C LEU A 561 12.99 -5.38 26.65
N ALA A 562 12.25 -6.44 26.92
CA ALA A 562 11.29 -7.00 25.97
C ALA A 562 10.15 -6.02 25.64
N ALA A 563 9.63 -5.30 26.65
CA ALA A 563 8.63 -4.26 26.44
C ALA A 563 9.19 -3.08 25.62
N TYR A 564 10.45 -2.70 25.84
CA TYR A 564 11.11 -1.67 25.03
C TYR A 564 11.21 -2.10 23.57
N ASP A 565 11.58 -3.36 23.31
CA ASP A 565 11.71 -3.89 21.94
C ASP A 565 10.38 -3.91 21.18
N ALA A 566 9.24 -3.98 21.89
CA ALA A 566 7.91 -3.90 21.32
C ALA A 566 7.44 -2.47 20.98
N LEU A 567 8.14 -1.43 21.45
CA LEU A 567 7.80 -0.03 21.16
C LEU A 567 8.11 0.37 19.71
N THR A 568 7.44 1.42 19.24
CA THR A 568 7.72 2.07 17.95
C THR A 568 9.11 2.72 17.94
N ALA A 569 9.66 2.99 16.75
CA ALA A 569 10.98 3.59 16.60
C ALA A 569 11.02 5.00 17.22
N GLU A 570 9.92 5.74 17.09
CA GLU A 570 9.73 7.09 17.61
C GLU A 570 9.68 7.09 19.15
N ALA A 571 8.98 6.13 19.76
CA ALA A 571 8.94 5.97 21.22
C ALA A 571 10.31 5.53 21.77
N LYS A 572 11.00 4.61 21.08
CA LYS A 572 12.37 4.19 21.42
C LYS A 572 13.36 5.35 21.41
N ALA A 573 13.25 6.27 20.44
CA ALA A 573 14.10 7.45 20.37
C ALA A 573 14.00 8.35 21.62
N LYS A 574 12.85 8.33 22.31
CA LYS A 574 12.62 9.08 23.57
C LYS A 574 13.09 8.34 24.83
N LEU A 575 13.56 7.09 24.71
CA LEU A 575 13.92 6.19 25.82
C LEU A 575 15.38 5.71 25.78
N THR A 576 16.26 6.46 25.13
CA THR A 576 17.67 6.07 24.91
C THR A 576 18.45 5.91 26.20
N ALA A 577 18.21 6.77 27.20
CA ALA A 577 18.86 6.69 28.50
C ALA A 577 18.39 5.45 29.29
N GLU A 578 17.08 5.20 29.29
CA GLU A 578 16.46 4.04 29.93
C GLU A 578 16.98 2.73 29.31
N LYS A 579 17.08 2.65 27.98
CA LYS A 579 17.65 1.48 27.31
C LYS A 579 19.10 1.24 27.70
N SER A 580 19.93 2.29 27.70
CA SER A 580 21.34 2.17 28.09
C SER A 580 21.50 1.71 29.55
N LEU A 581 20.62 2.15 30.45
CA LEU A 581 20.58 1.68 31.83
C LEU A 581 20.25 0.18 31.86
N LEU A 582 19.15 -0.24 31.21
CA LEU A 582 18.71 -1.63 31.22
C LEU A 582 19.76 -2.60 30.65
N ASP A 583 20.46 -2.21 29.60
CA ASP A 583 21.57 -2.99 29.03
C ASP A 583 22.71 -3.17 30.05
N SER A 584 23.08 -2.09 30.73
CA SER A 584 24.11 -2.13 31.78
C SER A 584 23.70 -3.01 32.97
N LEU A 585 22.40 -3.02 33.31
CA LEU A 585 21.86 -3.86 34.37
C LEU A 585 21.86 -5.34 33.97
N ALA A 586 21.49 -5.67 32.72
CA ALA A 586 21.53 -7.02 32.21
C ALA A 586 22.95 -7.60 32.19
N ASP A 587 23.93 -6.82 31.74
CA ASP A 587 25.35 -7.20 31.77
C ASP A 587 25.84 -7.45 33.21
N GLN A 588 25.46 -6.58 34.14
CA GLN A 588 25.83 -6.73 35.55
C GLN A 588 25.20 -7.97 36.19
N ILE A 589 23.96 -8.32 35.83
CA ILE A 589 23.30 -9.55 36.29
C ILE A 589 24.07 -10.78 35.82
N GLU A 590 24.50 -10.82 34.55
CA GLU A 590 25.29 -11.93 34.04
C GLU A 590 26.66 -12.02 34.74
N ALA A 591 27.31 -10.88 34.99
CA ALA A 591 28.53 -10.83 35.77
C ALA A 591 28.34 -11.37 37.20
N LEU A 592 27.23 -11.03 37.87
CA LEU A 592 26.90 -11.54 39.20
C LEU A 592 26.62 -13.05 39.20
N LYS A 593 25.96 -13.59 38.16
CA LYS A 593 25.76 -15.05 38.02
C LYS A 593 27.09 -15.79 37.89
N ILE A 594 28.00 -15.28 37.06
CA ILE A 594 29.33 -15.85 36.88
C ILE A 594 30.14 -15.78 38.18
N ALA A 595 30.13 -14.63 38.86
CA ALA A 595 30.79 -14.44 40.14
C ALA A 595 30.21 -15.41 41.19
N ALA A 596 28.89 -15.58 41.25
CA ALA A 596 28.24 -16.47 42.20
C ALA A 596 28.68 -17.94 42.07
N VAL A 597 28.84 -18.42 40.84
CA VAL A 597 29.33 -19.78 40.57
C VAL A 597 30.82 -19.89 40.91
N THR A 598 31.61 -18.91 40.48
CA THR A 598 33.06 -18.88 40.66
C THR A 598 33.44 -18.82 42.13
N ASP A 599 32.83 -17.91 42.89
CA ASP A 599 33.08 -17.73 44.31
C ASP A 599 32.66 -18.96 45.12
N ALA A 600 31.53 -19.58 44.76
CA ALA A 600 31.10 -20.83 45.39
C ALA A 600 32.06 -21.99 45.12
N ALA A 601 32.58 -22.10 43.89
CA ALA A 601 33.58 -23.11 43.55
C ALA A 601 34.91 -22.86 44.28
N ASN A 602 35.39 -21.62 44.29
CA ASN A 602 36.61 -21.22 44.99
C ASN A 602 36.50 -21.47 46.50
N PHE A 603 35.34 -21.19 47.10
CA PHE A 603 35.06 -21.49 48.49
C PHE A 603 35.22 -22.99 48.80
N ARG A 604 34.62 -23.87 47.97
CA ARG A 604 34.73 -25.33 48.13
C ARG A 604 36.16 -25.81 48.01
N ILE A 605 36.91 -25.27 47.05
CA ILE A 605 38.31 -25.64 46.82
C ILE A 605 39.18 -25.19 47.98
N ALA A 606 39.07 -23.92 48.39
CA ALA A 606 39.88 -23.34 49.45
C ALA A 606 39.61 -23.98 50.82
N HIS A 607 38.38 -24.43 51.07
CA HIS A 607 37.95 -25.01 52.34
C HIS A 607 37.67 -26.51 52.26
N ALA A 608 38.20 -27.21 51.25
CA ALA A 608 37.92 -28.63 51.00
C ALA A 608 38.21 -29.54 52.21
N ALA A 609 39.26 -29.25 52.97
CA ALA A 609 39.63 -30.03 54.15
C ALA A 609 38.53 -30.01 55.22
N ILE A 610 38.10 -28.82 55.66
CA ILE A 610 37.05 -28.70 56.68
C ILE A 610 35.68 -29.13 56.16
N LEU A 611 35.43 -29.01 54.85
CA LEU A 611 34.19 -29.47 54.23
C LEU A 611 34.11 -31.00 54.07
N ALA A 612 35.22 -31.73 54.23
CA ALA A 612 35.24 -33.19 54.25
C ALA A 612 34.99 -33.77 55.66
N GLU A 613 35.05 -32.95 56.70
CA GLU A 613 34.81 -33.36 58.08
C GLU A 613 33.32 -33.61 58.36
N THR A 614 33.06 -34.47 59.35
CA THR A 614 31.74 -34.69 59.95
C THR A 614 31.79 -34.35 61.44
N VAL A 615 30.62 -34.32 62.10
CA VAL A 615 30.56 -34.14 63.56
C VAL A 615 31.29 -35.25 64.34
N GLU A 616 31.57 -36.39 63.71
CA GLU A 616 32.27 -37.53 64.30
C GLU A 616 33.79 -37.48 64.07
N THR A 617 34.24 -36.89 62.97
CA THR A 617 35.66 -36.86 62.57
C THR A 617 36.37 -35.56 62.98
N LEU A 618 35.61 -34.49 63.27
CA LEU A 618 36.11 -33.19 63.69
C LEU A 618 37.04 -33.28 64.92
N THR A 619 38.15 -32.55 64.89
CA THR A 619 39.11 -32.46 65.99
C THR A 619 39.37 -31.03 66.44
N VAL A 620 40.07 -30.84 67.57
CA VAL A 620 40.45 -29.51 68.10
C VAL A 620 41.38 -28.75 67.14
N ASP A 621 42.19 -29.46 66.34
CA ASP A 621 43.15 -28.86 65.41
C ASP A 621 42.44 -28.19 64.20
N ASP A 622 41.20 -28.58 63.91
CA ASP A 622 40.39 -28.04 62.81
C ASP A 622 39.78 -26.65 63.11
N LYS A 623 39.93 -26.16 64.35
CA LYS A 623 39.32 -24.91 64.84
C LYS A 623 39.58 -23.73 63.91
N ASP A 624 40.83 -23.49 63.54
CA ASP A 624 41.20 -22.33 62.74
C ASP A 624 40.67 -22.42 61.31
N ALA A 625 40.66 -23.61 60.72
CA ALA A 625 40.09 -23.86 59.40
C ALA A 625 38.57 -23.63 59.38
N LEU A 626 37.86 -24.06 60.43
CA LEU A 626 36.42 -23.84 60.59
C LEU A 626 36.06 -22.36 60.73
N PHE A 627 36.81 -21.62 61.54
CA PHE A 627 36.60 -20.17 61.68
C PHE A 627 36.91 -19.41 60.39
N ALA A 628 38.00 -19.78 59.71
CA ALA A 628 38.34 -19.19 58.42
C ALA A 628 37.25 -19.44 57.38
N ALA A 629 36.73 -20.67 57.28
CA ALA A 629 35.65 -21.01 56.35
C ALA A 629 34.34 -20.26 56.66
N ARG A 630 33.94 -20.14 57.93
CA ARG A 630 32.75 -19.36 58.31
C ARG A 630 32.92 -17.88 57.98
N SER A 631 34.07 -17.29 58.31
CA SER A 631 34.35 -15.88 57.99
C SER A 631 34.39 -15.62 56.48
N ALA A 632 34.99 -16.54 55.70
CA ALA A 632 35.02 -16.45 54.25
C ALA A 632 33.60 -16.56 53.67
N TYR A 633 32.79 -17.49 54.17
CA TYR A 633 31.39 -17.64 53.76
C TYR A 633 30.61 -16.34 54.02
N ASP A 634 30.78 -15.72 55.18
CA ASP A 634 30.08 -14.48 55.55
C ASP A 634 30.44 -13.30 54.63
N GLY A 635 31.64 -13.30 54.04
CA GLY A 635 32.09 -12.30 53.06
C GLY A 635 31.58 -12.50 51.63
N LEU A 636 30.99 -13.65 51.31
CA LEU A 636 30.48 -13.94 49.97
C LEU A 636 29.25 -13.09 49.60
N ILE A 637 29.11 -12.83 48.30
CA ILE A 637 27.89 -12.20 47.76
C ILE A 637 26.66 -13.09 48.04
N PRO A 638 25.46 -12.51 48.21
CA PRO A 638 24.23 -13.27 48.52
C PRO A 638 23.97 -14.42 47.54
N GLU A 639 24.27 -14.23 46.27
CA GLU A 639 24.06 -15.20 45.19
C GLU A 639 25.00 -16.41 45.31
N ALA A 640 26.26 -16.19 45.70
CA ALA A 640 27.21 -17.27 45.96
C ALA A 640 26.80 -18.07 47.21
N LYS A 641 26.28 -17.40 48.24
CA LYS A 641 25.76 -18.05 49.46
C LYS A 641 24.58 -18.98 49.15
N ALA A 642 23.71 -18.59 48.20
CA ALA A 642 22.61 -19.43 47.74
C ALA A 642 23.09 -20.74 47.10
N ASN A 643 24.27 -20.73 46.47
CA ASN A 643 24.90 -21.93 45.90
C ASN A 643 25.64 -22.80 46.93
N LEU A 644 25.72 -22.40 48.20
CA LEU A 644 26.52 -23.04 49.26
C LEU A 644 25.68 -23.43 50.50
N THR A 645 24.40 -23.75 50.32
CA THR A 645 23.46 -24.01 51.42
C THR A 645 23.81 -25.28 52.21
N ALA A 646 24.28 -26.34 51.53
CA ALA A 646 24.72 -27.57 52.17
C ALA A 646 26.00 -27.35 53.00
N GLU A 647 26.97 -26.65 52.42
CA GLU A 647 28.22 -26.30 53.07
C GLU A 647 27.98 -25.41 54.28
N LYS A 648 27.06 -24.45 54.19
CA LYS A 648 26.68 -23.61 55.34
C LYS A 648 26.08 -24.45 56.47
N THR A 649 25.21 -25.39 56.14
CA THR A 649 24.59 -26.30 57.11
C THR A 649 25.64 -27.15 57.81
N LEU A 650 26.61 -27.68 57.05
CA LEU A 650 27.74 -28.43 57.59
C LEU A 650 28.59 -27.56 58.53
N LEU A 651 29.01 -26.38 58.08
CA LEU A 651 29.84 -25.46 58.89
C LEU A 651 29.13 -25.01 60.18
N ASP A 652 27.80 -24.93 60.19
CA ASP A 652 27.02 -24.69 61.41
C ASP A 652 27.01 -25.90 62.33
N ALA A 653 26.82 -27.11 61.80
CA ALA A 653 26.87 -28.34 62.59
C ALA A 653 28.28 -28.57 63.20
N LEU A 654 29.33 -28.42 62.40
CA LEU A 654 30.72 -28.52 62.85
C LEU A 654 31.04 -27.47 63.92
N TYR A 655 30.54 -26.26 63.77
CA TYR A 655 30.74 -25.22 64.78
C TYR A 655 30.07 -25.54 66.11
N GLN A 656 28.85 -26.08 66.10
CA GLN A 656 28.21 -26.53 67.34
C GLN A 656 28.97 -27.69 67.99
N GLN A 657 29.46 -28.63 67.18
CA GLN A 657 30.26 -29.74 67.69
C GLN A 657 31.58 -29.25 68.29
N MET A 658 32.29 -28.34 67.61
CA MET A 658 33.53 -27.74 68.09
C MET A 658 33.35 -27.05 69.45
N ARG A 659 32.15 -26.51 69.75
CA ARG A 659 31.86 -25.92 71.07
C ARG A 659 31.78 -26.93 72.22
N THR A 660 31.64 -28.21 71.93
CA THR A 660 31.66 -29.29 72.93
C THR A 660 33.08 -29.76 73.25
N PHE A 661 34.07 -29.40 72.43
CA PHE A 661 35.46 -29.74 72.68
C PHE A 661 36.06 -28.85 73.77
N GLY A 662 36.96 -29.42 74.57
CA GLY A 662 37.71 -28.68 75.57
C GLY A 662 39.01 -28.13 75.02
N PHE A 663 39.27 -26.86 75.29
CA PHE A 663 40.45 -26.11 74.85
C PHE A 663 41.28 -25.70 76.05
N ASN A 664 42.60 -25.75 75.93
CA ASN A 664 43.48 -25.26 76.98
C ASN A 664 43.71 -23.76 76.78
N VAL A 665 43.36 -22.96 77.78
CA VAL A 665 43.63 -21.51 77.78
C VAL A 665 44.80 -21.25 78.69
N SER A 666 45.90 -20.74 78.14
CA SER A 666 47.08 -20.38 78.91
C SER A 666 47.49 -18.93 78.63
N GLY A 667 48.21 -18.34 79.58
CA GLY A 667 48.73 -16.99 79.48
C GLY A 667 49.85 -16.76 80.49
N THR A 668 50.40 -15.55 80.48
CA THR A 668 51.42 -15.14 81.44
C THR A 668 51.01 -13.81 82.06
N LEU A 669 51.02 -13.74 83.39
CA LEU A 669 50.78 -12.53 84.15
C LEU A 669 52.11 -11.84 84.49
N ALA A 670 52.22 -10.57 84.14
CA ALA A 670 53.38 -9.74 84.45
C ALA A 670 52.98 -8.31 84.86
N LEU A 671 53.79 -7.66 85.69
CA LEU A 671 53.62 -6.25 86.06
C LEU A 671 53.97 -5.35 84.87
N GLN A 672 53.06 -4.43 84.52
CA GLN A 672 53.23 -3.50 83.40
C GLN A 672 54.49 -2.63 83.61
N GLY A 673 55.43 -2.66 82.65
CA GLY A 673 56.64 -1.83 82.65
C GLY A 673 57.91 -2.44 83.25
N ARG A 674 57.93 -3.75 83.58
CA ARG A 674 59.17 -4.46 83.99
C ARG A 674 59.31 -5.82 83.29
N THR A 675 60.43 -6.06 82.64
CA THR A 675 60.75 -7.33 81.94
C THR A 675 61.11 -8.49 82.88
N SER A 676 61.16 -8.27 84.21
CA SER A 676 61.51 -9.28 85.22
C SER A 676 60.52 -9.40 86.38
N GLY A 677 59.34 -8.75 86.31
CA GLY A 677 58.31 -8.78 87.35
C GLY A 677 57.24 -9.84 87.12
N LYS A 678 57.65 -11.12 87.08
CA LYS A 678 56.74 -12.27 87.00
C LYS A 678 56.15 -12.54 88.38
N LEU A 679 54.85 -12.80 88.45
CA LEU A 679 54.13 -12.96 89.72
C LEU A 679 53.83 -14.45 89.95
N ASP A 680 54.46 -15.04 90.96
CA ASP A 680 54.21 -16.42 91.41
C ASP A 680 53.05 -16.46 92.42
N GLY A 681 52.20 -17.49 92.33
CA GLY A 681 51.12 -17.74 93.28
C GLY A 681 49.90 -16.80 93.19
N VAL A 682 49.74 -16.02 92.12
CA VAL A 682 48.57 -15.15 91.91
C VAL A 682 47.40 -15.98 91.41
N THR A 683 46.24 -15.87 92.07
CA THR A 683 45.01 -16.57 91.68
C THR A 683 44.38 -15.92 90.46
N ILE A 684 44.43 -16.62 89.33
CA ILE A 684 43.70 -16.23 88.12
C ILE A 684 42.34 -16.92 88.12
N THR A 685 41.30 -16.11 88.02
CA THR A 685 39.90 -16.53 87.97
C THR A 685 39.38 -16.36 86.54
N LEU A 686 38.88 -17.44 85.96
CA LEU A 686 38.16 -17.42 84.69
C LEU A 686 36.66 -17.40 84.96
N SER A 687 35.95 -16.45 84.34
CA SER A 687 34.50 -16.29 84.52
C SER A 687 33.76 -16.27 83.18
N ASP A 688 32.63 -16.95 83.10
CA ASP A 688 31.67 -16.88 81.99
C ASP A 688 30.40 -16.16 82.46
N GLY A 689 30.00 -15.07 81.79
CA GLY A 689 28.82 -14.28 82.18
C GLY A 689 28.83 -13.78 83.63
N GLY A 690 30.00 -13.60 84.24
CA GLY A 690 30.18 -13.20 85.65
C GLY A 690 30.19 -14.35 86.66
N SER A 691 29.97 -15.60 86.22
CA SER A 691 30.12 -16.79 87.07
C SER A 691 31.51 -17.38 86.94
N VAL A 692 32.18 -17.64 88.06
CA VAL A 692 33.52 -18.26 88.05
C VAL A 692 33.40 -19.71 87.58
N VAL A 693 34.07 -20.02 86.48
CA VAL A 693 34.04 -21.35 85.84
C VAL A 693 35.32 -22.14 86.11
N ALA A 694 36.45 -21.46 86.37
CA ALA A 694 37.69 -22.10 86.78
C ALA A 694 38.61 -21.13 87.54
N THR A 695 39.48 -21.65 88.39
CA THR A 695 40.53 -20.89 89.08
C THR A 695 41.86 -21.64 88.99
N THR A 696 42.93 -20.93 88.71
CA THR A 696 44.30 -21.47 88.70
C THR A 696 45.24 -20.49 89.40
N VAL A 697 46.48 -20.90 89.68
CA VAL A 697 47.51 -20.02 90.23
C VAL A 697 48.66 -19.90 89.26
N THR A 698 49.24 -18.70 89.15
CA THR A 698 50.46 -18.51 88.35
C THR A 698 51.63 -19.27 88.96
N ASN A 699 52.50 -19.83 88.11
CA ASN A 699 53.74 -20.46 88.54
C ASN A 699 54.87 -19.42 88.73
N ALA A 700 56.07 -19.88 89.11
CA ALA A 700 57.25 -19.03 89.31
C ALA A 700 57.62 -18.16 88.10
N ASP A 701 57.17 -18.55 86.90
CA ASP A 701 57.38 -17.82 85.66
C ASP A 701 56.24 -16.85 85.29
N GLY A 702 55.22 -16.72 86.14
CA GLY A 702 54.01 -15.93 85.91
C GLY A 702 53.01 -16.61 84.98
N SER A 703 53.29 -17.82 84.50
CA SER A 703 52.42 -18.54 83.58
C SER A 703 51.27 -19.20 84.31
N TYR A 704 50.09 -19.17 83.70
CA TYR A 704 48.91 -19.88 84.16
C TYR A 704 48.28 -20.62 82.98
N ALA A 705 47.61 -21.71 83.30
CA ALA A 705 46.81 -22.47 82.34
C ALA A 705 45.52 -22.94 83.01
N PHE A 706 44.49 -22.98 82.21
CA PHE A 706 43.22 -23.61 82.52
C PHE A 706 43.05 -24.77 81.55
N ASP A 707 42.87 -25.96 82.12
CA ASP A 707 42.69 -27.17 81.34
C ASP A 707 41.24 -27.29 80.89
N VAL A 708 41.05 -27.64 79.61
CA VAL A 708 39.78 -28.12 79.04
C VAL A 708 38.59 -27.18 79.30
N ILE A 709 38.58 -26.04 78.62
CA ILE A 709 37.49 -25.07 78.61
C ILE A 709 36.71 -25.17 77.31
N LEU A 710 35.38 -25.22 77.38
CA LEU A 710 34.53 -25.19 76.19
C LEU A 710 34.67 -23.86 75.45
N MET A 711 34.51 -23.83 74.12
CA MET A 711 34.53 -22.55 73.40
C MET A 711 33.44 -21.60 73.87
N GLY A 712 33.85 -20.39 74.26
CA GLY A 712 32.99 -19.37 74.84
C GLY A 712 33.73 -18.04 75.03
N SER A 713 33.00 -17.03 75.49
CA SER A 713 33.57 -15.73 75.87
C SER A 713 33.82 -15.73 77.37
N TYR A 714 35.07 -15.55 77.77
CA TYR A 714 35.46 -15.61 79.18
C TYR A 714 36.17 -14.32 79.61
N THR A 715 35.95 -13.92 80.86
CA THR A 715 36.67 -12.83 81.52
C THR A 715 37.73 -13.42 82.45
N LEU A 716 38.96 -12.94 82.31
CA LEU A 716 40.06 -13.26 83.22
C LEU A 716 40.19 -12.17 84.28
N LYS A 717 40.32 -12.57 85.54
CA LYS A 717 40.60 -11.67 86.67
C LYS A 717 41.77 -12.23 87.47
N ALA A 718 42.83 -11.44 87.61
CA ALA A 718 43.99 -11.74 88.44
C ALA A 718 43.85 -11.13 89.84
#